data_AF-A0A0A2VUI6-F1
#
_entry.id   AF-A0A0A2VUI6-F1
#
_cell.length_a   1.000
_cell.length_b   1.000
_cell.length_c   1.000
_cell.angle_alpha   90.00
_cell.angle_beta   90.00
_cell.angle_gamma   90.00
#
_symmetry.space_group_name_H-M   'P 1'
#
loop_
_entity.id
_entity.type
_entity.pdbx_description
1 polymer ?
#
loop_
_entity_poly.entity_id
_entity_poly.type
_entity_poly.pdbx_seq_one_letter_code
_entity_poly.pdbx_strand_id
1 'polypeptide(L)'
;MKNSELERLINDKLNSAAISDYAPNGLQVEGREAIRKVVTGVTASQALLDEAVRQQADAVIVHHGYFWKNESPVIRGMKRNRLKTLLANDINLYGWHLPLDAHPQLGNNAQLGALLGIETKGEVEPLVPWGEFPTPLSGVELASWIEMRLGRTPLWCGDTGPDQIRRVAWCTGGGQGFIDSAARFGVDAFITGEKAVVLELEPPVRLNSQQRIWGLLQRLNASAEVSEAIPGMNNITVVLEDPQRLALDGIEWLQRWWEESEAVIPAPRRVDIPVVYGGDMGPDLDVVARHNGLTPEQVVALHSGAEYVVYFLGFQPGFAYLGGLPEILATPRRAEPRLQVAAGSVGIGGSQTGIYPLATPGGWQIIGQTPLNLFTPHDPSPTLLLPGDSDTGREGLRQLGVSRCGALDTPAISVANLLVGNAPGAPALEITLGQCVIEFGRSGWFALTGAGCHAELDGKPVWTGWRLPVKKGQRLTLKKPAHGMRSYLAVDGGLDVPEVMGAYSTDLKAGIGGHQGRLLRDGDRLAWHKPQRKFERSRGVKQLLWGNRIRALTGPEYQEFSPESQESFWRLAWKISPQSNRMGYRLQGPELERTTQREMLSHGLLPGVIQVPHNGQPIVLMNDAQTTGGYPRIACVIEADLYHLAQVRLGEPIHFMPCTLAEALKARREQAVYLEQIAWQLAQDA
;
A
#
# COMPACT_ATOMS: atom_id res chain seq x y z
N MET A 1 -2.35 -47.99 16.04
CA MET A 1 -3.09 -47.35 17.16
C MET A 1 -4.49 -47.01 16.65
N LYS A 2 -5.52 -47.01 17.50
CA LYS A 2 -6.84 -46.52 17.05
C LYS A 2 -6.84 -45.00 16.90
N ASN A 3 -7.64 -44.44 16.00
CA ASN A 3 -7.73 -43.00 15.75
C ASN A 3 -8.13 -42.20 17.01
N SER A 4 -9.09 -42.70 17.79
CA SER A 4 -9.54 -42.13 19.07
C SER A 4 -8.51 -42.29 20.19
N GLU A 5 -7.72 -43.37 20.15
CA GLU A 5 -6.63 -43.58 21.10
C GLU A 5 -5.49 -42.58 20.88
N LEU A 6 -5.15 -42.31 19.62
CA LEU A 6 -4.16 -41.28 19.25
C LEU A 6 -4.64 -39.88 19.66
N GLU A 7 -5.90 -39.56 19.37
CA GLU A 7 -6.51 -38.30 19.77
C GLU A 7 -6.41 -38.07 21.28
N ARG A 8 -6.88 -39.05 22.07
CA ARG A 8 -6.84 -38.99 23.53
C ARG A 8 -5.41 -38.83 24.04
N LEU A 9 -4.47 -39.60 23.51
CA LEU A 9 -3.07 -39.54 23.93
C LEU A 9 -2.48 -38.14 23.69
N ILE A 10 -2.77 -37.51 22.55
CA ILE A 10 -2.28 -36.17 22.25
C ILE A 10 -3.03 -35.11 23.06
N ASN A 11 -4.35 -35.22 23.21
CA ASN A 11 -5.15 -34.31 24.04
C ASN A 11 -4.68 -34.31 25.50
N ASP A 12 -4.44 -35.49 26.07
CA ASP A 12 -3.90 -35.65 27.42
C ASP A 12 -2.48 -35.08 27.49
N LYS A 13 -1.65 -35.34 26.47
CA LYS A 13 -0.28 -34.85 26.42
C LYS A 13 -0.21 -33.32 26.32
N LEU A 14 -1.05 -32.71 25.50
CA LEU A 14 -1.11 -31.26 25.28
C LEU A 14 -1.99 -30.53 26.29
N ASN A 15 -2.65 -31.25 27.20
CA ASN A 15 -3.66 -30.71 28.11
C ASN A 15 -4.72 -29.85 27.37
N SER A 16 -5.18 -30.34 26.21
CA SER A 16 -5.99 -29.53 25.30
C SER A 16 -7.33 -29.10 25.91
N ALA A 17 -7.87 -29.88 26.85
CA ALA A 17 -9.14 -29.57 27.52
C ALA A 17 -9.08 -28.31 28.41
N ALA A 18 -7.88 -27.89 28.84
CA ALA A 18 -7.70 -26.70 29.67
C ALA A 18 -7.61 -25.40 28.87
N ILE A 19 -7.60 -25.48 27.53
CA ILE A 19 -7.32 -24.34 26.63
C ILE A 19 -8.54 -24.08 25.76
N SER A 20 -9.13 -22.89 25.90
CA SER A 20 -10.15 -22.40 24.98
C SER A 20 -9.48 -21.90 23.71
N ASP A 21 -9.86 -22.46 22.56
CA ASP A 21 -9.25 -22.17 21.27
C ASP A 21 -10.28 -21.63 20.28
N TYR A 22 -9.77 -21.11 19.16
CA TYR A 22 -10.54 -20.59 18.05
C TYR A 22 -10.95 -21.69 17.07
N ALA A 23 -10.41 -22.91 17.19
CA ALA A 23 -10.78 -24.07 16.39
C ALA A 23 -10.89 -25.32 17.30
N PRO A 24 -11.62 -26.38 16.89
CA PRO A 24 -11.65 -27.62 17.64
C PRO A 24 -10.26 -28.25 17.70
N ASN A 25 -9.80 -28.59 18.90
CA ASN A 25 -8.58 -29.35 19.12
C ASN A 25 -8.89 -30.86 19.07
N GLY A 26 -8.04 -31.65 18.44
CA GLY A 26 -8.24 -33.09 18.30
C GLY A 26 -8.59 -33.55 16.88
N LEU A 27 -9.36 -34.63 16.77
CA LEU A 27 -9.81 -35.21 15.50
C LEU A 27 -10.89 -34.31 14.90
N GLN A 28 -10.60 -33.75 13.73
CA GLN A 28 -11.49 -32.82 13.03
C GLN A 28 -12.19 -33.49 11.85
N VAL A 29 -11.52 -34.43 11.18
CA VAL A 29 -12.09 -35.23 10.09
C VAL A 29 -11.71 -36.67 10.31
N GLU A 30 -12.71 -37.52 10.50
CA GLU A 30 -12.50 -38.95 10.70
C GLU A 30 -12.17 -39.65 9.37
N GLY A 31 -11.14 -40.50 9.42
CA GLY A 31 -10.81 -41.47 8.39
C GLY A 31 -10.73 -42.86 9.00
N ARG A 32 -9.79 -43.69 8.54
CA ARG A 32 -9.70 -45.09 8.99
C ARG A 32 -9.43 -45.22 10.49
N GLU A 33 -10.00 -46.26 11.09
CA GLU A 33 -9.84 -46.53 12.53
C GLU A 33 -8.39 -46.85 12.92
N ALA A 34 -7.66 -47.61 12.10
CA ALA A 34 -6.31 -48.06 12.41
C ALA A 34 -5.24 -47.15 11.79
N ILE A 35 -4.49 -46.43 12.64
CA ILE A 35 -3.39 -45.55 12.23
C ILE A 35 -2.05 -46.26 12.36
N ARG A 36 -1.27 -46.25 11.27
CA ARG A 36 0.11 -46.76 11.17
C ARG A 36 1.09 -45.70 10.66
N LYS A 37 0.67 -44.83 9.73
CA LYS A 37 1.49 -43.77 9.14
C LYS A 37 0.86 -42.40 9.34
N VAL A 38 1.62 -41.51 9.96
CA VAL A 38 1.23 -40.11 10.21
C VAL A 38 2.09 -39.19 9.36
N VAL A 39 1.46 -38.18 8.76
CA VAL A 39 2.14 -37.03 8.13
C VAL A 39 1.86 -35.80 8.96
N THR A 40 2.88 -34.97 9.19
CA THR A 40 2.74 -33.72 9.95
C THR A 40 2.93 -32.51 9.05
N GLY A 41 2.30 -31.39 9.39
CA GLY A 41 2.50 -30.11 8.70
C GLY A 41 2.00 -28.92 9.50
N VAL A 42 2.24 -27.70 9.02
CA VAL A 42 1.81 -26.49 9.75
C VAL A 42 0.34 -26.20 9.51
N THR A 43 -0.17 -26.39 8.30
CA THR A 43 -1.56 -26.09 7.94
C THR A 43 -2.12 -27.20 7.08
N ALA A 44 -3.39 -27.57 7.29
CA ALA A 44 -4.12 -28.55 6.49
C ALA A 44 -4.45 -28.03 5.07
N SER A 45 -3.41 -27.69 4.33
CA SER A 45 -3.45 -27.20 2.95
C SER A 45 -3.64 -28.36 1.97
N GLN A 46 -4.15 -28.06 0.77
CA GLN A 46 -4.32 -29.09 -0.26
C GLN A 46 -2.99 -29.78 -0.61
N ALA A 47 -1.89 -29.02 -0.70
CA ALA A 47 -0.57 -29.57 -0.99
C ALA A 47 -0.10 -30.58 0.07
N LEU A 48 -0.36 -30.31 1.36
CA LEU A 48 -0.05 -31.26 2.44
C LEU A 48 -0.91 -32.52 2.32
N LEU A 49 -2.19 -32.37 1.98
CA LEU A 49 -3.09 -33.50 1.82
C LEU A 49 -2.74 -34.36 0.60
N ASP A 50 -2.38 -33.73 -0.52
CA ASP A 50 -1.94 -34.43 -1.72
C ASP A 50 -0.65 -35.22 -1.45
N GLU A 51 0.29 -34.63 -0.70
CA GLU A 51 1.49 -35.33 -0.23
C GLU A 51 1.15 -36.47 0.73
N ALA A 52 0.21 -36.27 1.66
CA ALA A 52 -0.26 -37.32 2.56
C ALA A 52 -0.87 -38.51 1.80
N VAL A 53 -1.66 -38.24 0.75
CA VAL A 53 -2.17 -39.26 -0.17
C VAL A 53 -1.04 -39.96 -0.90
N ARG A 54 -0.08 -39.21 -1.47
CA ARG A 54 1.08 -39.78 -2.16
C ARG A 54 1.90 -40.69 -1.25
N GLN A 55 1.99 -40.33 0.02
CA GLN A 55 2.67 -41.10 1.07
C GLN A 55 1.82 -42.23 1.64
N GLN A 56 0.56 -42.38 1.21
CA GLN A 56 -0.39 -43.35 1.76
C GLN A 56 -0.51 -43.22 3.28
N ALA A 57 -0.62 -41.98 3.79
CA ALA A 57 -0.81 -41.70 5.19
C ALA A 57 -2.18 -42.18 5.68
N ASP A 58 -2.26 -42.60 6.95
CA ASP A 58 -3.52 -42.92 7.62
C ASP A 58 -4.06 -41.70 8.39
N ALA A 59 -3.17 -40.76 8.73
CA ALA A 59 -3.49 -39.55 9.46
C ALA A 59 -2.58 -38.37 9.09
N VAL A 60 -3.14 -37.17 9.18
CA VAL A 60 -2.45 -35.89 9.07
C VAL A 60 -2.63 -35.13 10.38
N ILE A 61 -1.54 -34.64 10.95
CA ILE A 61 -1.54 -33.79 12.15
C ILE A 61 -1.04 -32.41 11.79
N VAL A 62 -1.80 -31.36 12.14
CA VAL A 62 -1.43 -29.97 11.84
C VAL A 62 -1.58 -29.04 13.03
N HIS A 63 -0.90 -27.90 12.94
CA HIS A 63 -1.10 -26.78 13.83
C HIS A 63 -2.37 -26.00 13.47
N HIS A 64 -2.54 -25.63 12.20
CA HIS A 64 -3.75 -24.98 11.69
C HIS A 64 -4.68 -25.99 11.00
N GLY A 65 -5.68 -26.45 11.73
CA GLY A 65 -6.75 -27.34 11.26
C GLY A 65 -7.92 -26.59 10.61
N TYR A 66 -9.11 -27.18 10.66
CA TYR A 66 -10.38 -26.66 10.14
C TYR A 66 -11.34 -26.29 11.28
N PHE A 67 -12.44 -25.64 10.89
CA PHE A 67 -13.58 -25.28 11.74
C PHE A 67 -13.27 -24.17 12.74
N TRP A 68 -12.65 -23.09 12.24
CA TRP A 68 -12.41 -21.89 13.05
C TRP A 68 -13.73 -21.22 13.43
N LYS A 69 -13.78 -20.56 14.60
CA LYS A 69 -14.98 -19.99 15.24
C LYS A 69 -15.79 -19.04 14.33
N ASN A 70 -15.12 -18.38 13.39
CA ASN A 70 -15.73 -17.46 12.42
C ASN A 70 -15.68 -17.99 10.98
N GLU A 71 -15.37 -19.27 10.77
CA GLU A 71 -15.35 -19.92 9.46
C GLU A 71 -16.76 -20.33 9.04
N SER A 72 -17.06 -20.25 7.74
CA SER A 72 -18.34 -20.72 7.21
C SER A 72 -18.58 -22.21 7.50
N PRO A 73 -19.77 -22.59 8.00
CA PRO A 73 -20.13 -23.99 8.19
C PRO A 73 -20.45 -24.70 6.86
N VAL A 74 -20.61 -23.96 5.76
CA VAL A 74 -21.02 -24.51 4.46
C VAL A 74 -19.83 -25.13 3.74
N ILE A 75 -19.94 -26.41 3.34
CA ILE A 75 -18.87 -27.15 2.65
C ILE A 75 -18.95 -26.94 1.13
N ARG A 76 -18.17 -25.99 0.60
CA ARG A 76 -18.01 -25.71 -0.84
C ARG A 76 -16.54 -25.36 -1.16
N GLY A 77 -16.20 -25.24 -2.44
CA GLY A 77 -14.87 -24.81 -2.91
C GLY A 77 -13.70 -25.59 -2.30
N MET A 78 -12.70 -24.86 -1.80
CA MET A 78 -11.51 -25.41 -1.13
C MET A 78 -11.84 -26.38 0.03
N LYS A 79 -12.78 -26.04 0.91
CA LYS A 79 -13.18 -26.89 2.06
C LYS A 79 -13.74 -28.22 1.57
N ARG A 80 -14.57 -28.21 0.53
CA ARG A 80 -15.07 -29.43 -0.12
C ARG A 80 -13.93 -30.25 -0.71
N ASN A 81 -12.99 -29.64 -1.43
CA ASN A 81 -11.91 -30.38 -2.09
C ASN A 81 -10.98 -31.05 -1.07
N ARG A 82 -10.60 -30.33 -0.02
CA ARG A 82 -9.76 -30.85 1.06
C ARG A 82 -10.45 -31.96 1.85
N LEU A 83 -11.72 -31.77 2.22
CA LEU A 83 -12.53 -32.81 2.86
C LEU A 83 -12.71 -34.02 1.94
N LYS A 84 -12.94 -33.80 0.64
CA LYS A 84 -13.01 -34.88 -0.35
C LYS A 84 -11.69 -35.66 -0.40
N THR A 85 -10.54 -34.99 -0.43
CA THR A 85 -9.23 -35.67 -0.42
C THR A 85 -9.06 -36.54 0.82
N LEU A 86 -9.40 -36.03 2.01
CA LEU A 86 -9.32 -36.79 3.25
C LEU A 86 -10.27 -37.99 3.25
N LEU A 87 -11.55 -37.74 3.01
CA LEU A 87 -12.62 -38.76 3.07
C LEU A 87 -12.47 -39.82 1.98
N ALA A 88 -12.11 -39.44 0.75
CA ALA A 88 -11.96 -40.39 -0.35
C ALA A 88 -10.73 -41.31 -0.20
N ASN A 89 -9.75 -40.91 0.61
CA ASN A 89 -8.55 -41.70 0.89
C ASN A 89 -8.55 -42.27 2.32
N ASP A 90 -9.64 -42.07 3.06
CA ASP A 90 -9.83 -42.57 4.43
C ASP A 90 -8.71 -42.13 5.39
N ILE A 91 -8.35 -40.84 5.33
CA ILE A 91 -7.26 -40.20 6.09
C ILE A 91 -7.86 -39.36 7.22
N ASN A 92 -7.40 -39.59 8.45
CA ASN A 92 -7.78 -38.77 9.60
C ASN A 92 -7.08 -37.39 9.55
N LEU A 93 -7.79 -36.31 9.86
CA LEU A 93 -7.19 -34.99 10.09
C LEU A 93 -7.32 -34.61 11.57
N TYR A 94 -6.18 -34.31 12.18
CA TYR A 94 -6.09 -33.76 13.52
C TYR A 94 -5.53 -32.34 13.52
N GLY A 95 -6.05 -31.47 14.39
CA GLY A 95 -5.57 -30.10 14.55
C GLY A 95 -5.37 -29.74 16.02
N TRP A 96 -4.24 -29.09 16.34
CA TRP A 96 -4.00 -28.46 17.63
C TRP A 96 -3.36 -27.09 17.45
N HIS A 97 -4.05 -26.01 17.82
CA HIS A 97 -3.52 -24.64 17.65
C HIS A 97 -2.90 -24.14 18.95
N LEU A 98 -3.66 -23.46 19.81
CA LEU A 98 -3.15 -22.89 21.05
C LEU A 98 -2.57 -23.92 22.02
N PRO A 99 -3.08 -25.16 22.13
CA PRO A 99 -2.41 -26.19 22.93
C PRO A 99 -0.99 -26.49 22.45
N LEU A 100 -0.74 -26.44 21.13
CA LEU A 100 0.60 -26.58 20.58
C LEU A 100 1.44 -25.31 20.75
N ASP A 101 0.86 -24.12 20.91
CA ASP A 101 1.66 -22.92 21.23
C ASP A 101 2.02 -22.84 22.71
N ALA A 102 1.09 -23.25 23.57
CA ALA A 102 1.17 -23.11 25.03
C ALA A 102 1.92 -24.25 25.72
N HIS A 103 1.98 -25.45 25.13
CA HIS A 103 2.44 -26.62 25.86
C HIS A 103 3.91 -26.45 26.34
N PRO A 104 4.21 -26.67 27.63
CA PRO A 104 5.45 -26.21 28.28
C PRO A 104 6.73 -26.92 27.83
N GLN A 105 6.63 -28.03 27.11
CA GLN A 105 7.80 -28.76 26.59
C GLN A 105 7.76 -28.85 25.08
N LEU A 106 6.66 -29.39 24.54
CA LEU A 106 6.46 -29.61 23.10
C LEU A 106 6.04 -28.37 22.31
N GLY A 107 5.59 -27.31 22.96
CA GLY A 107 4.91 -26.23 22.26
C GLY A 107 5.85 -25.26 21.54
N ASN A 108 5.33 -24.53 20.57
CA ASN A 108 6.13 -23.63 19.72
C ASN A 108 6.95 -22.64 20.55
N ASN A 109 6.33 -22.02 21.56
CA ASN A 109 7.06 -21.10 22.44
C ASN A 109 8.12 -21.81 23.29
N ALA A 110 7.84 -23.00 23.82
CA ALA A 110 8.81 -23.78 24.58
C ALA A 110 10.00 -24.22 23.70
N GLN A 111 9.72 -24.64 22.46
CA GLN A 111 10.74 -25.04 21.48
C GLN A 111 11.60 -23.85 21.06
N LEU A 112 11.01 -22.66 20.84
CA LEU A 112 11.78 -21.45 20.57
C LEU A 112 12.68 -21.08 21.75
N GLY A 113 12.15 -21.11 22.98
CA GLY A 113 12.92 -20.87 24.20
C GLY A 113 14.12 -21.80 24.32
N ALA A 114 13.91 -23.11 24.13
CA ALA A 114 14.97 -24.11 24.15
C ALA A 114 16.01 -23.90 23.03
N LEU A 115 15.55 -23.60 21.81
CA LEU A 115 16.42 -23.37 20.65
C LEU A 115 17.32 -22.12 20.82
N LEU A 116 16.80 -21.09 21.47
CA LEU A 116 17.55 -19.87 21.79
C LEU A 116 18.39 -20.01 23.07
N GLY A 117 18.23 -21.09 23.84
CA GLY A 117 18.96 -21.32 25.08
C GLY A 117 18.45 -20.48 26.26
N ILE A 118 17.17 -20.12 26.25
CA ILE A 118 16.52 -19.33 27.31
C ILE A 118 16.09 -20.26 28.44
N GLU A 119 16.52 -19.97 29.67
CA GLU A 119 16.01 -20.63 30.87
C GLU A 119 14.62 -20.09 31.22
N THR A 120 13.59 -20.80 30.78
CA THR A 120 12.18 -20.40 31.03
C THR A 120 11.89 -20.40 32.53
N LYS A 121 11.36 -19.28 33.05
CA LYS A 121 11.04 -19.08 34.48
C LYS A 121 9.54 -19.06 34.76
N GLY A 122 8.73 -18.79 33.74
CA GLY A 122 7.28 -18.77 33.83
C GLY A 122 6.65 -18.10 32.62
N GLU A 123 5.46 -17.54 32.81
CA GLU A 123 4.74 -16.78 31.79
C GLU A 123 4.40 -15.39 32.32
N VAL A 124 4.46 -14.39 31.45
CA VAL A 124 3.98 -13.03 31.75
C VAL A 124 2.45 -13.04 31.77
N GLU A 125 1.88 -13.68 30.76
CA GLU A 125 0.47 -13.98 30.59
C GLU A 125 0.34 -15.22 29.67
N PRO A 126 -0.87 -15.80 29.49
CA PRO A 126 -1.03 -16.99 28.66
C PRO A 126 -0.42 -16.82 27.27
N LEU A 127 0.36 -17.82 26.83
CA LEU A 127 1.09 -17.86 25.53
C LEU A 127 2.35 -16.96 25.46
N VAL A 128 2.69 -16.26 26.54
CA VAL A 128 3.82 -15.33 26.60
C VAL A 128 4.80 -15.78 27.68
N PRO A 129 5.58 -16.86 27.43
CA PRO A 129 6.63 -17.26 28.35
C PRO A 129 7.70 -16.18 28.50
N TRP A 130 8.34 -16.19 29.67
CA TRP A 130 9.55 -15.43 29.92
C TRP A 130 10.62 -16.30 30.58
N GLY A 131 11.86 -15.86 30.44
CA GLY A 131 13.01 -16.54 30.98
C GLY A 131 14.26 -15.68 30.98
N GLU A 132 15.37 -16.32 31.27
CA GLU A 132 16.67 -15.65 31.33
C GLU A 132 17.70 -16.32 30.43
N PHE A 133 18.55 -15.51 29.78
CA PHE A 133 19.79 -16.02 29.22
C PHE A 133 20.80 -16.29 30.35
N PRO A 134 21.49 -17.45 30.35
CA PRO A 134 22.52 -17.75 31.34
C PRO A 134 23.65 -16.72 31.37
N THR A 135 23.99 -16.19 30.19
CA THR A 135 24.90 -15.07 30.00
C THR A 135 24.13 -13.93 29.35
N PRO A 136 24.10 -12.73 29.95
CA PRO A 136 23.50 -11.56 29.31
C PRO A 136 24.12 -11.29 27.94
N LEU A 137 23.28 -10.87 26.99
CA LEU A 137 23.67 -10.58 25.61
C LEU A 137 23.36 -9.12 25.31
N SER A 138 24.19 -8.44 24.54
CA SER A 138 23.75 -7.19 23.91
C SER A 138 22.63 -7.46 22.89
N GLY A 139 21.86 -6.44 22.56
CA GLY A 139 20.81 -6.56 21.54
C GLY A 139 21.33 -7.01 20.16
N VAL A 140 22.52 -6.55 19.74
CA VAL A 140 23.17 -6.97 18.50
C VAL A 140 23.56 -8.45 18.55
N GLU A 141 24.08 -8.92 19.69
CA GLU A 141 24.45 -10.32 19.88
C GLU A 141 23.22 -11.21 19.89
N LEU A 142 22.14 -10.79 20.56
CA LEU A 142 20.87 -11.52 20.54
C LEU A 142 20.28 -11.59 19.13
N ALA A 143 20.31 -10.50 18.37
CA ALA A 143 19.86 -10.48 16.99
C ALA A 143 20.65 -11.46 16.10
N SER A 144 21.98 -11.41 16.20
CA SER A 144 22.88 -12.34 15.51
C SER A 144 22.65 -13.80 15.92
N TRP A 145 22.39 -14.03 17.22
CA TRP A 145 22.12 -15.35 17.78
C TRP A 145 20.82 -15.95 17.24
N ILE A 146 19.75 -15.16 17.22
CA ILE A 146 18.47 -15.56 16.64
C ILE A 146 18.62 -15.83 15.13
N GLU A 147 19.35 -14.98 14.40
CA GLU A 147 19.62 -15.18 12.97
C GLU A 147 20.34 -16.51 12.71
N MET A 148 21.38 -16.82 13.47
CA MET A 148 22.13 -18.07 13.36
C MET A 148 21.25 -19.30 13.64
N ARG A 149 20.33 -19.21 14.61
CA ARG A 149 19.47 -20.34 15.01
C ARG A 149 18.26 -20.56 14.11
N LEU A 150 17.72 -19.48 13.53
CA LEU A 150 16.48 -19.51 12.75
C LEU A 150 16.69 -19.35 11.24
N GLY A 151 17.90 -18.98 10.80
CA GLY A 151 18.19 -18.70 9.39
C GLY A 151 17.47 -17.47 8.83
N ARG A 152 17.04 -16.55 9.71
CA ARG A 152 16.32 -15.32 9.36
C ARG A 152 16.84 -14.15 10.20
N THR A 153 17.25 -13.07 9.55
CA THR A 153 17.68 -11.85 10.25
C THR A 153 16.51 -11.20 11.01
N PRO A 154 16.52 -11.17 12.36
CA PRO A 154 15.51 -10.47 13.12
C PRO A 154 15.68 -8.95 12.97
N LEU A 155 14.58 -8.21 13.15
CA LEU A 155 14.68 -6.78 13.35
C LEU A 155 14.92 -6.57 14.85
N TRP A 156 15.95 -5.82 15.20
CA TRP A 156 16.28 -5.47 16.58
C TRP A 156 16.08 -3.97 16.77
N CYS A 157 15.34 -3.60 17.83
CA CYS A 157 15.06 -2.23 18.25
C CYS A 157 15.55 -2.10 19.69
N GLY A 158 16.56 -1.27 19.92
CA GLY A 158 17.29 -1.21 21.20
C GLY A 158 17.61 0.20 21.69
N ASP A 159 17.08 1.24 21.04
CA ASP A 159 17.47 2.64 21.28
C ASP A 159 17.15 3.14 22.70
N THR A 160 16.21 2.49 23.39
CA THR A 160 15.80 2.75 24.78
C THR A 160 15.96 1.54 25.71
N GLY A 161 16.45 0.41 25.18
CA GLY A 161 16.61 -0.85 25.91
C GLY A 161 17.88 -0.88 26.76
N PRO A 162 17.98 -1.80 27.73
CA PRO A 162 19.20 -1.98 28.50
C PRO A 162 20.37 -2.48 27.63
N ASP A 163 21.60 -2.04 27.95
CA ASP A 163 22.83 -2.46 27.25
C ASP A 163 23.04 -3.99 27.23
N GLN A 164 22.45 -4.68 28.22
CA GLN A 164 22.54 -6.12 28.42
C GLN A 164 21.14 -6.69 28.62
N ILE A 165 20.77 -7.62 27.75
CA ILE A 165 19.51 -8.36 27.78
C ILE A 165 19.77 -9.67 28.50
N ARG A 166 19.13 -9.83 29.66
CA ARG A 166 19.13 -11.08 30.42
C ARG A 166 17.73 -11.68 30.44
N ARG A 167 16.73 -10.91 30.88
CA ARG A 167 15.33 -11.32 30.99
C ARG A 167 14.63 -11.09 29.66
N VAL A 168 14.01 -12.10 29.10
CA VAL A 168 13.31 -11.99 27.81
C VAL A 168 11.94 -12.64 27.91
N ALA A 169 10.94 -12.02 27.29
CA ALA A 169 9.66 -12.66 27.00
C ALA A 169 9.50 -12.83 25.49
N TRP A 170 8.68 -13.78 25.06
CA TRP A 170 8.50 -14.02 23.63
C TRP A 170 7.13 -14.60 23.29
N CYS A 171 6.72 -14.38 22.06
CA CYS A 171 5.59 -15.04 21.44
C CYS A 171 5.97 -15.41 20.00
N THR A 172 5.78 -16.67 19.63
CA THR A 172 6.11 -17.21 18.29
C THR A 172 5.13 -16.77 17.19
N GLY A 173 3.92 -16.32 17.57
CA GLY A 173 2.87 -15.84 16.66
C GLY A 173 2.72 -14.30 16.65
N GLY A 174 1.49 -13.83 16.42
CA GLY A 174 1.14 -12.40 16.53
C GLY A 174 1.15 -11.99 18.00
N GLY A 175 2.20 -11.29 18.42
CA GLY A 175 2.48 -10.97 19.83
C GLY A 175 2.62 -9.48 20.11
N GLN A 176 2.39 -8.61 19.13
CA GLN A 176 2.41 -7.16 19.28
C GLN A 176 1.52 -6.66 20.43
N GLY A 177 0.38 -7.31 20.67
CA GLY A 177 -0.53 -6.97 21.77
C GLY A 177 0.03 -7.22 23.18
N PHE A 178 1.13 -7.98 23.29
CA PHE A 178 1.75 -8.39 24.56
C PHE A 178 3.04 -7.60 24.88
N ILE A 179 3.43 -6.64 24.05
CA ILE A 179 4.65 -5.83 24.27
C ILE A 179 4.53 -5.05 25.59
N ASP A 180 3.40 -4.40 25.82
CA ASP A 180 3.17 -3.59 27.02
C ASP A 180 3.15 -4.42 28.30
N SER A 181 2.52 -5.58 28.27
CA SER A 181 2.47 -6.47 29.43
C SER A 181 3.85 -7.04 29.75
N ALA A 182 4.61 -7.45 28.74
CA ALA A 182 6.01 -7.87 28.89
C ALA A 182 6.88 -6.74 29.46
N ALA A 183 6.76 -5.52 28.94
CA ALA A 183 7.49 -4.36 29.44
C ALA A 183 7.14 -4.04 30.90
N ARG A 184 5.85 -4.01 31.26
CA ARG A 184 5.40 -3.79 32.65
C ARG A 184 5.85 -4.89 33.61
N PHE A 185 5.96 -6.12 33.11
CA PHE A 185 6.51 -7.25 33.86
C PHE A 185 8.03 -7.11 34.12
N GLY A 186 8.70 -6.26 33.34
CA GLY A 186 10.11 -5.90 33.51
C GLY A 186 11.07 -6.90 32.88
N VAL A 187 10.76 -7.39 31.67
CA VAL A 187 11.76 -8.06 30.83
C VAL A 187 12.62 -7.04 30.10
N ASP A 188 13.86 -7.41 29.80
CA ASP A 188 14.84 -6.57 29.09
C ASP A 188 14.57 -6.54 27.58
N ALA A 189 13.94 -7.57 27.03
CA ALA A 189 13.57 -7.65 25.62
C ALA A 189 12.31 -8.50 25.39
N PHE A 190 11.61 -8.22 24.28
CA PHE A 190 10.47 -9.00 23.81
C PHE A 190 10.68 -9.48 22.36
N ILE A 191 10.42 -10.75 22.09
CA ILE A 191 10.57 -11.36 20.74
C ILE A 191 9.18 -11.66 20.14
N THR A 192 8.89 -11.14 18.96
CA THR A 192 7.62 -11.35 18.23
C THR A 192 7.79 -11.36 16.69
N GLY A 193 6.71 -11.65 15.94
CA GLY A 193 6.73 -12.04 14.51
C GLY A 193 6.29 -11.01 13.44
N GLU A 194 6.06 -9.71 13.71
CA GLU A 194 5.38 -8.76 12.77
C GLU A 194 6.15 -7.46 12.43
N LYS A 195 5.86 -6.77 11.29
CA LYS A 195 6.68 -5.62 10.73
C LYS A 195 5.99 -4.49 9.87
N ALA A 196 4.73 -4.06 10.05
CA ALA A 196 4.16 -2.85 9.38
C ALA A 196 3.02 -2.17 10.18
N VAL A 197 2.80 -0.84 10.03
CA VAL A 197 1.90 -0.04 10.89
C VAL A 197 0.81 0.71 10.13
N VAL A 198 -0.44 0.41 10.46
CA VAL A 198 -1.57 1.32 10.26
C VAL A 198 -2.16 1.52 11.64
N LEU A 199 -2.24 2.77 12.11
CA LEU A 199 -3.01 3.07 13.31
C LEU A 199 -4.46 3.25 12.88
N GLU A 200 -5.30 2.24 13.13
CA GLU A 200 -6.73 2.28 12.89
C GLU A 200 -7.47 2.28 14.24
N LEU A 201 -8.39 3.22 14.41
CA LEU A 201 -9.20 3.35 15.61
C LEU A 201 -10.52 2.61 15.43
N GLU A 202 -10.99 1.93 16.49
CA GLU A 202 -12.30 1.28 16.45
C GLU A 202 -13.42 2.30 16.16
N PRO A 203 -14.39 1.94 15.32
CA PRO A 203 -15.63 2.71 15.18
C PRO A 203 -16.34 2.90 16.54
N PRO A 204 -17.14 3.97 16.73
CA PRO A 204 -17.57 4.94 15.71
C PRO A 204 -16.58 6.11 15.55
N VAL A 205 -16.65 6.77 14.39
CA VAL A 205 -15.85 7.97 14.11
C VAL A 205 -16.31 9.12 15.03
N ARG A 206 -15.40 9.64 15.86
CA ARG A 206 -15.68 10.73 16.82
C ARG A 206 -14.75 11.91 16.58
N LEU A 207 -15.27 13.13 16.77
CA LEU A 207 -14.49 14.37 16.64
C LEU A 207 -13.26 14.37 17.54
N ASN A 208 -13.38 13.91 18.79
CA ASN A 208 -12.25 13.84 19.72
C ASN A 208 -11.12 12.94 19.20
N SER A 209 -11.47 11.78 18.61
CA SER A 209 -10.50 10.89 17.96
C SER A 209 -9.79 11.60 16.80
N GLN A 210 -10.53 12.38 16.02
CA GLN A 210 -9.96 13.12 14.89
C GLN A 210 -9.06 14.28 15.33
N GLN A 211 -9.41 14.99 16.40
CA GLN A 211 -8.56 16.04 17.00
C GLN A 211 -7.21 15.50 17.48
N ARG A 212 -7.20 14.26 18.02
CA ARG A 212 -5.96 13.57 18.38
C ARG A 212 -5.15 13.15 17.15
N ILE A 213 -5.82 12.73 16.06
CA ILE A 213 -5.16 12.47 14.76
C ILE A 213 -4.52 13.76 14.23
N TRP A 214 -5.15 14.93 14.35
CA TRP A 214 -4.53 16.20 13.95
C TRP A 214 -3.26 16.52 14.74
N GLY A 215 -3.29 16.38 16.06
CA GLY A 215 -2.11 16.58 16.90
C GLY A 215 -0.98 15.61 16.57
N LEU A 216 -1.32 14.35 16.29
CA LEU A 216 -0.37 13.33 15.88
C LEU A 216 0.23 13.65 14.50
N LEU A 217 -0.59 14.08 13.54
CA LEU A 217 -0.16 14.48 12.20
C LEU A 217 0.84 15.63 12.24
N GLN A 218 0.61 16.64 13.08
CA GLN A 218 1.54 17.76 13.25
C GLN A 218 2.92 17.30 13.72
N ARG A 219 2.97 16.36 14.68
CA ARG A 219 4.23 15.75 15.15
C ARG A 219 4.91 14.92 14.07
N LEU A 220 4.15 14.12 13.34
CA LEU A 220 4.67 13.26 12.28
C LEU A 220 5.26 14.06 11.12
N ASN A 221 4.60 15.13 10.68
CA ASN A 221 5.11 15.99 9.61
C ASN A 221 6.38 16.75 10.00
N ALA A 222 6.58 17.03 11.29
CA ALA A 222 7.79 17.67 11.78
C ALA A 222 8.97 16.70 11.95
N SER A 223 8.74 15.39 11.80
CA SER A 223 9.76 14.37 12.00
C SER A 223 10.59 14.13 10.74
N ALA A 224 11.92 14.13 10.88
CA ALA A 224 12.85 13.77 9.79
C ALA A 224 12.83 12.27 9.43
N GLU A 225 12.15 11.44 10.23
CA GLU A 225 12.05 9.99 10.07
C GLU A 225 10.79 9.57 9.29
N VAL A 226 9.86 10.50 9.10
CA VAL A 226 8.62 10.33 8.31
C VAL A 226 8.81 10.97 6.95
N SER A 227 8.60 10.20 5.89
CA SER A 227 8.53 10.74 4.52
C SER A 227 7.15 11.31 4.21
N GLU A 228 6.07 10.62 4.62
CA GLU A 228 4.69 11.08 4.45
C GLU A 228 3.80 10.59 5.60
N ALA A 229 2.90 11.44 6.08
CA ALA A 229 1.78 11.03 6.95
C ALA A 229 0.46 11.40 6.27
N ILE A 230 -0.44 10.43 6.15
CA ILE A 230 -1.70 10.57 5.42
C ILE A 230 -2.86 10.28 6.38
N PRO A 231 -3.59 11.32 6.84
CA PRO A 231 -4.77 11.12 7.68
C PRO A 231 -5.92 10.52 6.85
N GLY A 232 -6.66 9.61 7.48
CA GLY A 232 -7.94 9.10 7.03
C GLY A 232 -9.05 9.46 8.01
N MET A 233 -10.20 8.81 7.87
CA MET A 233 -11.39 9.11 8.67
C MET A 233 -11.24 8.74 10.16
N ASN A 234 -10.62 7.60 10.45
CA ASN A 234 -10.36 7.05 11.78
C ASN A 234 -8.97 6.43 11.88
N ASN A 235 -8.10 6.76 10.93
CA ASN A 235 -6.81 6.12 10.77
C ASN A 235 -5.76 7.14 10.32
N ILE A 236 -4.49 6.79 10.51
CA ILE A 236 -3.37 7.51 9.91
C ILE A 236 -2.43 6.49 9.28
N THR A 237 -2.04 6.74 8.03
CA THR A 237 -1.04 5.95 7.32
C THR A 237 0.28 6.70 7.36
N VAL A 238 1.33 6.06 7.86
CA VAL A 238 2.67 6.68 7.98
C VAL A 238 3.64 5.96 7.05
N VAL A 239 4.35 6.74 6.25
CA VAL A 239 5.44 6.30 5.39
C VAL A 239 6.73 6.80 6.02
N LEU A 240 7.66 5.88 6.25
CA LEU A 240 8.92 6.16 6.92
C LEU A 240 10.04 6.37 5.89
N GLU A 241 11.02 7.18 6.24
CA GLU A 241 12.19 7.46 5.38
C GLU A 241 13.06 6.20 5.22
N ASP A 242 13.30 5.51 6.33
CA ASP A 242 13.94 4.18 6.37
C ASP A 242 13.05 3.17 7.11
N PRO A 243 12.08 2.55 6.41
CA PRO A 243 11.19 1.57 7.03
C PRO A 243 11.92 0.33 7.58
N GLN A 244 13.17 0.07 7.20
CA GLN A 244 13.92 -1.10 7.69
C GLN A 244 14.42 -0.87 9.11
N ARG A 245 14.85 0.36 9.40
CA ARG A 245 15.31 0.77 10.72
C ARG A 245 14.12 1.22 11.59
N LEU A 246 13.24 2.03 11.02
CA LEU A 246 12.29 2.85 11.76
C LEU A 246 10.90 2.22 11.91
N ALA A 247 10.60 1.06 11.33
CA ALA A 247 9.21 0.55 11.34
C ALA A 247 8.64 0.31 12.74
N LEU A 248 9.44 -0.18 13.69
CA LEU A 248 8.99 -0.51 15.04
C LEU A 248 9.10 0.69 16.00
N ASP A 249 10.17 1.47 15.94
CA ASP A 249 10.22 2.81 16.58
C ASP A 249 9.04 3.64 16.08
N GLY A 250 8.75 3.46 14.78
CA GLY A 250 7.58 3.78 13.97
C GLY A 250 6.23 3.42 14.55
N ILE A 251 6.11 2.30 15.26
CA ILE A 251 4.89 1.90 15.98
C ILE A 251 4.89 2.54 17.36
N GLU A 252 6.02 2.44 18.05
CA GLU A 252 6.16 2.79 19.46
C GLU A 252 5.94 4.29 19.69
N TRP A 253 6.57 5.16 18.90
CA TRP A 253 6.29 6.60 18.92
C TRP A 253 4.85 6.91 18.48
N LEU A 254 4.19 6.13 17.61
CA LEU A 254 2.81 6.37 17.18
C LEU A 254 1.84 6.01 18.29
N GLN A 255 2.08 4.91 18.99
CA GLN A 255 1.32 4.49 20.16
C GLN A 255 1.53 5.45 21.33
N ARG A 256 2.79 5.75 21.67
CA ARG A 256 3.15 6.70 22.72
C ARG A 256 2.61 8.10 22.42
N TRP A 257 2.84 8.63 21.22
CA TRP A 257 2.30 9.93 20.85
C TRP A 257 0.79 9.90 20.72
N TRP A 258 0.15 8.77 20.40
CA TRP A 258 -1.29 8.67 20.48
C TRP A 258 -1.77 8.80 21.93
N GLU A 259 -1.16 8.08 22.87
CA GLU A 259 -1.47 8.12 24.31
C GLU A 259 -1.19 9.49 24.94
N GLU A 260 -0.09 10.13 24.55
CA GLU A 260 0.32 11.48 24.99
C GLU A 260 -0.40 12.60 24.23
N SER A 261 -1.02 12.33 23.08
CA SER A 261 -1.68 13.34 22.25
C SER A 261 -2.95 13.80 22.95
N GLU A 262 -2.84 14.97 23.58
CA GLU A 262 -3.99 15.79 23.91
C GLU A 262 -4.67 16.22 22.60
N ALA A 263 -6.00 16.27 22.59
CA ALA A 263 -6.75 16.75 21.43
C ALA A 263 -6.28 18.17 21.08
N VAL A 264 -5.54 18.31 19.98
CA VAL A 264 -5.19 19.64 19.47
C VAL A 264 -6.46 20.24 18.89
N ILE A 265 -6.87 21.38 19.44
CA ILE A 265 -7.98 22.18 18.93
C ILE A 265 -7.33 23.37 18.21
N PRO A 266 -7.20 23.32 16.87
CA PRO A 266 -6.80 24.49 16.10
C PRO A 266 -7.76 25.65 16.40
N ALA A 267 -7.29 26.89 16.33
CA ALA A 267 -8.16 28.04 16.45
C ALA A 267 -9.29 27.93 15.39
N PRO A 268 -10.57 27.84 15.80
CA PRO A 268 -11.64 27.49 14.89
C PRO A 268 -11.87 28.61 13.88
N ARG A 269 -11.67 28.31 12.60
CA ARG A 269 -12.05 29.19 11.49
C ARG A 269 -13.41 28.73 10.96
N ARG A 270 -14.44 29.55 11.19
CA ARG A 270 -15.75 29.34 10.57
C ARG A 270 -15.69 29.75 9.10
N VAL A 271 -16.16 28.86 8.22
CA VAL A 271 -16.24 29.10 6.78
C VAL A 271 -17.67 28.86 6.35
N ASP A 272 -18.37 29.90 5.90
CA ASP A 272 -19.72 29.77 5.37
C ASP A 272 -19.64 29.41 3.88
N ILE A 273 -20.21 28.26 3.51
CA ILE A 273 -20.22 27.75 2.13
C ILE A 273 -21.64 27.87 1.57
N PRO A 274 -21.91 28.80 0.64
CA PRO A 274 -23.22 28.89 0.00
C PRO A 274 -23.41 27.68 -0.94
N VAL A 275 -24.56 27.01 -0.86
CA VAL A 275 -24.90 25.84 -1.67
C VAL A 275 -26.25 26.04 -2.34
N VAL A 276 -26.30 25.79 -3.65
CA VAL A 276 -27.55 25.69 -4.40
C VAL A 276 -27.97 24.22 -4.43
N TYR A 277 -29.09 23.89 -3.79
CA TYR A 277 -29.59 22.51 -3.67
C TYR A 277 -30.58 22.13 -4.78
N GLY A 278 -30.56 20.85 -5.17
CA GLY A 278 -31.53 20.27 -6.10
C GLY A 278 -31.33 20.68 -7.57
N GLY A 279 -32.27 20.26 -8.42
CA GLY A 279 -32.21 20.48 -9.87
C GLY A 279 -30.96 19.88 -10.51
N ASP A 280 -30.42 20.54 -11.54
CA ASP A 280 -29.18 20.10 -12.22
C ASP A 280 -27.94 20.17 -11.31
N MET A 281 -27.98 21.04 -10.29
CA MET A 281 -26.90 21.24 -9.32
C MET A 281 -26.88 20.15 -8.24
N GLY A 282 -28.03 19.49 -8.00
CA GLY A 282 -28.22 18.48 -6.97
C GLY A 282 -29.12 17.33 -7.44
N PRO A 283 -28.70 16.57 -8.47
CA PRO A 283 -29.56 15.60 -9.15
C PRO A 283 -29.99 14.40 -8.30
N ASP A 284 -29.32 14.15 -7.17
CA ASP A 284 -29.65 13.05 -6.26
C ASP A 284 -30.42 13.49 -5.00
N LEU A 285 -30.79 14.77 -4.87
CA LEU A 285 -31.51 15.26 -3.69
C LEU A 285 -32.79 14.46 -3.42
N ASP A 286 -33.60 14.20 -4.46
CA ASP A 286 -34.82 13.39 -4.37
C ASP A 286 -34.54 11.91 -4.07
N VAL A 287 -33.36 11.41 -4.44
CA VAL A 287 -32.94 10.03 -4.13
C VAL A 287 -32.62 9.91 -2.65
N VAL A 288 -31.82 10.85 -2.12
CA VAL A 288 -31.50 10.93 -0.69
C VAL A 288 -32.76 11.11 0.15
N ALA A 289 -33.67 11.99 -0.27
CA ALA A 289 -34.93 12.23 0.42
C ALA A 289 -35.78 10.95 0.51
N ARG A 290 -36.03 10.29 -0.63
CA ARG A 290 -36.80 9.04 -0.66
C ARG A 290 -36.15 7.90 0.13
N HIS A 291 -34.83 7.77 0.07
CA HIS A 291 -34.11 6.71 0.78
C HIS A 291 -34.33 6.79 2.30
N ASN A 292 -34.37 8.01 2.84
CA ASN A 292 -34.45 8.27 4.27
C ASN A 292 -35.88 8.58 4.76
N GLY A 293 -36.89 8.47 3.91
CA GLY A 293 -38.28 8.80 4.25
C GLY A 293 -38.51 10.28 4.54
N LEU A 294 -37.73 11.16 3.91
CA LEU A 294 -37.77 12.61 4.07
C LEU A 294 -38.28 13.30 2.79
N THR A 295 -38.65 14.58 2.92
CA THR A 295 -38.82 15.49 1.78
C THR A 295 -37.48 16.15 1.40
N PRO A 296 -37.30 16.58 0.14
CA PRO A 296 -36.13 17.35 -0.27
C PRO A 296 -35.86 18.57 0.63
N GLU A 297 -36.91 19.29 1.03
CA GLU A 297 -36.82 20.46 1.92
C GLU A 297 -36.30 20.07 3.31
N GLN A 298 -36.72 18.92 3.85
CA GLN A 298 -36.20 18.40 5.10
C GLN A 298 -34.72 17.99 4.97
N VAL A 299 -34.31 17.38 3.86
CA VAL A 299 -32.90 17.06 3.60
C VAL A 299 -32.05 18.34 3.57
N VAL A 300 -32.52 19.37 2.86
CA VAL A 300 -31.84 20.67 2.79
C VAL A 300 -31.76 21.32 4.18
N ALA A 301 -32.85 21.34 4.94
CA ALA A 301 -32.86 21.93 6.29
C ALA A 301 -31.91 21.20 7.25
N LEU A 302 -31.90 19.87 7.22
CA LEU A 302 -31.01 19.05 8.05
C LEU A 302 -29.54 19.18 7.64
N HIS A 303 -29.25 19.26 6.34
CA HIS A 303 -27.88 19.42 5.86
C HIS A 303 -27.36 20.85 6.06
N SER A 304 -28.15 21.87 5.76
CA SER A 304 -27.70 23.27 5.91
C SER A 304 -27.71 23.77 7.36
N GLY A 305 -28.52 23.16 8.22
CA GLY A 305 -28.63 23.50 9.64
C GLY A 305 -27.60 22.82 10.55
N ALA A 306 -26.78 21.91 10.02
CA ALA A 306 -25.73 21.22 10.77
C ALA A 306 -24.41 22.02 10.76
N GLU A 307 -23.67 21.95 11.86
CA GLU A 307 -22.29 22.42 11.90
C GLU A 307 -21.34 21.27 11.54
N TYR A 308 -20.47 21.52 10.57
CA TYR A 308 -19.54 20.54 10.05
C TYR A 308 -18.12 20.83 10.49
N VAL A 309 -17.38 19.77 10.75
CA VAL A 309 -15.95 19.85 11.03
C VAL A 309 -15.18 19.11 9.95
N VAL A 310 -14.18 19.77 9.36
CA VAL A 310 -13.27 19.15 8.37
C VAL A 310 -12.39 18.15 9.11
N TYR A 311 -12.64 16.86 8.92
CA TYR A 311 -11.89 15.81 9.60
C TYR A 311 -10.51 15.60 8.97
N PHE A 312 -10.42 15.62 7.64
CA PHE A 312 -9.16 15.61 6.90
C PHE A 312 -9.40 16.03 5.44
N LEU A 313 -8.33 16.30 4.70
CA LEU A 313 -8.37 16.46 3.24
C LEU A 313 -7.79 15.22 2.56
N GLY A 314 -8.38 14.81 1.44
CA GLY A 314 -7.88 13.65 0.70
C GLY A 314 -8.71 13.41 -0.55
N PHE A 315 -8.51 12.31 -1.27
CA PHE A 315 -9.16 11.98 -2.55
C PHE A 315 -8.75 12.88 -3.73
N GLN A 316 -8.75 14.20 -3.56
CA GLN A 316 -8.19 15.18 -4.48
C GLN A 316 -7.76 16.47 -3.75
N PRO A 317 -6.91 17.32 -4.35
CA PRO A 317 -6.41 18.53 -3.70
C PRO A 317 -7.56 19.39 -3.17
N GLY A 318 -7.59 19.62 -1.85
CA GLY A 318 -8.61 20.43 -1.18
C GLY A 318 -9.99 19.79 -0.98
N PHE A 319 -10.17 18.49 -1.26
CA PHE A 319 -11.45 17.83 -0.97
C PHE A 319 -11.53 17.52 0.51
N ALA A 320 -12.50 18.16 1.18
CA ALA A 320 -12.74 18.00 2.59
C ALA A 320 -13.74 16.88 2.88
N TYR A 321 -13.34 15.95 3.74
CA TYR A 321 -14.26 15.04 4.39
C TYR A 321 -14.81 15.71 5.65
N LEU A 322 -16.13 15.89 5.71
CA LEU A 322 -16.82 16.60 6.78
C LEU A 322 -17.47 15.60 7.74
N GLY A 323 -17.15 15.72 9.03
CA GLY A 323 -17.90 15.08 10.11
C GLY A 323 -19.05 15.97 10.59
N GLY A 324 -20.05 15.36 11.24
CA GLY A 324 -21.25 16.07 11.75
C GLY A 324 -22.50 15.93 10.89
N LEU A 325 -22.49 15.09 9.85
CA LEU A 325 -23.70 14.77 9.08
C LEU A 325 -24.74 14.12 10.00
N PRO A 326 -25.99 14.64 10.09
CA PRO A 326 -27.06 13.98 10.82
C PRO A 326 -27.26 12.54 10.34
N GLU A 327 -27.30 11.58 11.26
CA GLU A 327 -27.36 10.14 10.93
C GLU A 327 -28.54 9.78 10.01
N ILE A 328 -29.66 10.48 10.14
CA ILE A 328 -30.85 10.31 9.30
C ILE A 328 -30.63 10.67 7.82
N LEU A 329 -29.55 11.39 7.47
CA LEU A 329 -29.20 11.69 6.09
C LEU A 329 -28.23 10.66 5.47
N ALA A 330 -27.73 9.71 6.26
CA ALA A 330 -26.74 8.75 5.80
C ALA A 330 -27.31 7.94 4.61
N THR A 331 -26.66 8.03 3.46
CA THR A 331 -27.15 7.42 2.22
C THR A 331 -25.99 6.74 1.51
N PRO A 332 -26.10 5.46 1.12
CA PRO A 332 -25.01 4.74 0.49
C PRO A 332 -24.57 5.41 -0.82
N ARG A 333 -23.29 5.21 -1.15
CA ARG A 333 -22.73 5.62 -2.44
C ARG A 333 -23.50 4.91 -3.57
N ARG A 334 -23.51 5.53 -4.76
CA ARG A 334 -24.02 4.90 -5.98
C ARG A 334 -23.25 3.61 -6.25
N ALA A 335 -23.97 2.56 -6.62
CA ALA A 335 -23.38 1.29 -7.04
C ALA A 335 -22.43 1.49 -8.24
N GLU A 336 -22.85 2.33 -9.19
CA GLU A 336 -22.05 2.78 -10.32
C GLU A 336 -21.67 4.26 -10.16
N PRO A 337 -20.37 4.59 -10.08
CA PRO A 337 -19.93 5.98 -9.95
C PRO A 337 -20.15 6.75 -11.26
N ARG A 338 -20.44 8.05 -11.14
CA ARG A 338 -20.47 8.95 -12.30
C ARG A 338 -19.08 9.05 -12.91
N LEU A 339 -19.03 9.10 -14.23
CA LEU A 339 -17.79 9.37 -14.97
C LEU A 339 -17.26 10.78 -14.71
N GLN A 340 -18.14 11.72 -14.38
CA GLN A 340 -17.77 13.09 -14.06
C GLN A 340 -18.76 13.69 -13.06
N VAL A 341 -18.22 14.31 -12.01
CA VAL A 341 -18.89 15.17 -11.05
C VAL A 341 -18.27 16.56 -11.21
N ALA A 342 -19.09 17.61 -11.26
CA ALA A 342 -18.62 18.98 -11.48
C ALA A 342 -17.85 19.55 -10.27
N ALA A 343 -16.92 20.45 -10.49
CA ALA A 343 -16.28 21.22 -9.41
C ALA A 343 -17.33 22.04 -8.63
N GLY A 344 -17.18 22.13 -7.32
CA GLY A 344 -18.14 22.70 -6.39
C GLY A 344 -19.28 21.76 -5.97
N SER A 345 -19.41 20.56 -6.54
CA SER A 345 -20.53 19.66 -6.20
C SER A 345 -20.46 19.25 -4.72
N VAL A 346 -21.59 19.28 -4.02
CA VAL A 346 -21.79 18.86 -2.63
C VAL A 346 -22.49 17.52 -2.64
N GLY A 347 -21.96 16.53 -1.94
CA GLY A 347 -22.56 15.19 -1.94
C GLY A 347 -22.48 14.45 -0.62
N ILE A 348 -23.31 13.41 -0.52
CA ILE A 348 -23.37 12.47 0.60
C ILE A 348 -22.89 11.09 0.14
N GLY A 349 -22.06 10.44 0.94
CA GLY A 349 -21.59 9.07 0.71
C GLY A 349 -21.45 8.29 2.01
N GLY A 350 -22.41 7.42 2.30
CA GLY A 350 -22.55 6.78 3.61
C GLY A 350 -22.96 7.82 4.65
N SER A 351 -22.31 7.80 5.81
CA SER A 351 -22.50 8.78 6.89
C SER A 351 -21.66 10.05 6.75
N GLN A 352 -21.18 10.36 5.53
CA GLN A 352 -20.24 11.46 5.26
C GLN A 352 -20.83 12.45 4.26
N THR A 353 -20.45 13.73 4.41
CA THR A 353 -20.65 14.77 3.40
C THR A 353 -19.33 15.48 3.09
N GLY A 354 -19.29 16.23 1.99
CA GLY A 354 -18.05 16.70 1.38
C GLY A 354 -18.31 17.39 0.06
N ILE A 355 -17.29 18.12 -0.41
CA ILE A 355 -17.41 19.00 -1.57
C ILE A 355 -16.28 18.73 -2.53
N TYR A 356 -16.62 18.57 -3.80
CA TYR A 356 -15.68 18.29 -4.89
C TYR A 356 -14.98 19.59 -5.32
N PRO A 357 -13.70 19.86 -4.97
CA PRO A 357 -13.00 21.07 -5.41
C PRO A 357 -12.71 21.10 -6.92
N LEU A 358 -12.54 19.93 -7.54
CA LEU A 358 -12.22 19.77 -8.95
C LEU A 358 -13.15 18.74 -9.59
N ALA A 359 -13.32 18.84 -10.92
CA ALA A 359 -14.15 17.91 -11.67
C ALA A 359 -13.50 16.53 -11.76
N THR A 360 -14.20 15.48 -11.34
CA THR A 360 -13.63 14.11 -11.25
C THR A 360 -14.74 13.05 -11.22
N PRO A 361 -14.47 11.78 -11.60
CA PRO A 361 -15.44 10.70 -11.38
C PRO A 361 -15.78 10.55 -9.89
N GLY A 362 -17.02 10.20 -9.55
CA GLY A 362 -17.46 10.14 -8.15
C GLY A 362 -18.73 9.32 -7.94
N GLY A 363 -18.77 8.56 -6.85
CA GLY A 363 -19.92 7.73 -6.48
C GLY A 363 -20.84 8.34 -5.44
N TRP A 364 -20.61 9.57 -5.00
CA TRP A 364 -21.45 10.20 -3.97
C TRP A 364 -22.77 10.69 -4.55
N GLN A 365 -23.80 10.75 -3.70
CA GLN A 365 -25.11 11.30 -4.03
C GLN A 365 -24.98 12.83 -4.04
N ILE A 366 -25.11 13.47 -5.20
CA ILE A 366 -24.93 14.91 -5.36
C ILE A 366 -26.24 15.64 -5.05
N ILE A 367 -26.24 16.43 -3.99
CA ILE A 367 -27.44 17.09 -3.46
C ILE A 367 -27.47 18.60 -3.74
N GLY A 368 -26.34 19.18 -4.15
CA GLY A 368 -26.23 20.59 -4.50
C GLY A 368 -24.82 20.95 -5.00
N GLN A 369 -24.57 22.23 -5.23
CA GLN A 369 -23.27 22.74 -5.69
C GLN A 369 -23.00 24.15 -5.15
N THR A 370 -21.74 24.42 -4.80
CA THR A 370 -21.27 25.74 -4.37
C THR A 370 -20.57 26.49 -5.51
N PRO A 371 -20.69 27.83 -5.60
CA PRO A 371 -19.93 28.64 -6.54
C PRO A 371 -18.49 28.95 -6.05
N LEU A 372 -18.11 28.56 -4.83
CA LEU A 372 -16.79 28.87 -4.28
C LEU A 372 -15.69 28.00 -4.91
N ASN A 373 -14.52 28.60 -5.13
CA ASN A 373 -13.30 27.88 -5.48
C ASN A 373 -12.67 27.30 -4.22
N LEU A 374 -12.58 25.97 -4.14
CA LEU A 374 -12.09 25.27 -2.96
C LEU A 374 -10.57 24.97 -3.00
N PHE A 375 -9.95 25.08 -4.18
CA PHE A 375 -8.52 24.86 -4.38
C PHE A 375 -7.96 25.90 -5.37
N THR A 376 -6.99 26.69 -4.90
CA THR A 376 -6.30 27.75 -5.65
C THR A 376 -4.78 27.57 -5.53
N PRO A 377 -4.16 26.77 -6.43
CA PRO A 377 -2.78 26.27 -6.23
C PRO A 377 -1.67 27.33 -6.24
N HIS A 378 -1.99 28.57 -6.60
CA HIS A 378 -1.04 29.69 -6.65
C HIS A 378 -1.12 30.61 -5.42
N ASP A 379 -2.10 30.38 -4.53
CA ASP A 379 -2.26 31.17 -3.32
C ASP A 379 -1.38 30.61 -2.19
N PRO A 380 -0.97 31.45 -1.21
CA PRO A 380 -0.23 31.00 -0.02
C PRO A 380 -1.00 29.95 0.82
N SER A 381 -2.32 29.94 0.71
CA SER A 381 -3.19 28.93 1.30
C SER A 381 -3.99 28.27 0.17
N PRO A 382 -3.47 27.19 -0.44
CA PRO A 382 -3.99 26.68 -1.70
C PRO A 382 -5.33 25.94 -1.56
N THR A 383 -5.79 25.67 -0.33
CA THR A 383 -7.07 24.99 -0.05
C THR A 383 -7.94 25.87 0.83
N LEU A 384 -9.21 26.12 0.43
CA LEU A 384 -10.13 26.94 1.22
C LEU A 384 -10.46 26.33 2.59
N LEU A 385 -10.42 25.00 2.69
CA LEU A 385 -10.66 24.22 3.91
C LEU A 385 -9.36 23.58 4.35
N LEU A 386 -9.04 23.61 5.64
CA LEU A 386 -7.75 23.15 6.19
C LEU A 386 -7.96 22.34 7.48
N PRO A 387 -7.23 21.22 7.64
CA PRO A 387 -7.02 20.56 8.92
C PRO A 387 -5.69 21.05 9.54
N GLY A 388 -5.73 22.00 10.47
CA GLY A 388 -4.67 22.25 11.49
C GLY A 388 -3.17 22.37 11.11
N ASP A 389 -2.79 22.96 9.95
CA ASP A 389 -1.46 23.29 9.35
C ASP A 389 -0.13 23.03 10.13
N SER A 390 0.97 22.54 9.52
CA SER A 390 1.83 23.26 8.53
C SER A 390 2.60 22.40 7.47
N ASP A 391 3.13 23.13 6.47
CA ASP A 391 3.71 22.85 5.12
C ASP A 391 5.01 22.02 4.99
N THR A 392 5.09 21.18 3.93
CA THR A 392 6.27 20.99 3.03
C THR A 392 5.88 20.26 1.71
N GLY A 393 6.21 20.83 0.53
CA GLY A 393 6.59 20.18 -0.76
C GLY A 393 5.76 19.03 -1.41
N ARG A 394 5.84 18.80 -2.73
CA ARG A 394 4.96 17.83 -3.44
C ARG A 394 5.17 16.35 -3.07
N GLU A 395 6.26 16.05 -2.37
CA GLU A 395 6.36 14.92 -1.44
C GLU A 395 6.11 15.46 -0.02
N GLY A 396 5.18 14.85 0.72
CA GLY A 396 4.68 15.39 2.00
C GLY A 396 3.29 16.05 1.93
N LEU A 397 2.77 16.37 0.74
CA LEU A 397 1.45 17.02 0.57
C LEU A 397 0.28 16.07 0.27
N ARG A 398 0.46 14.75 0.37
CA ARG A 398 -0.65 13.78 0.17
C ARG A 398 -1.80 13.96 1.16
N GLN A 399 -1.50 14.46 2.35
CA GLN A 399 -2.45 14.88 3.38
C GLN A 399 -3.38 16.03 2.95
N LEU A 400 -2.99 16.81 1.93
CA LEU A 400 -3.83 17.85 1.34
C LEU A 400 -4.62 17.35 0.12
N GLY A 401 -4.50 16.05 -0.22
CA GLY A 401 -5.09 15.46 -1.42
C GLY A 401 -4.24 15.60 -2.68
N VAL A 402 -3.01 16.10 -2.59
CA VAL A 402 -2.10 16.30 -3.72
C VAL A 402 -1.43 14.98 -4.12
N SER A 403 -1.54 14.60 -5.39
CA SER A 403 -0.92 13.40 -5.93
C SER A 403 0.59 13.58 -6.13
N ARG A 404 1.36 12.47 -6.04
CA ARG A 404 2.82 12.49 -6.20
C ARG A 404 3.27 12.84 -7.63
N CYS A 405 2.53 12.37 -8.63
CA CYS A 405 2.88 12.53 -10.05
C CYS A 405 4.33 12.08 -10.35
N GLY A 406 5.05 12.75 -11.25
CA GLY A 406 6.40 12.34 -11.68
C GLY A 406 6.40 11.19 -12.69
N ALA A 407 7.59 10.71 -13.06
CA ALA A 407 7.72 9.66 -14.06
C ALA A 407 7.11 8.33 -13.58
N LEU A 408 6.41 7.61 -14.46
CA LEU A 408 5.94 6.26 -14.13
C LEU A 408 7.05 5.20 -14.21
N ASP A 409 8.09 5.47 -15.01
CA ASP A 409 9.30 4.66 -15.13
C ASP A 409 10.48 5.46 -14.56
N THR A 410 10.55 5.47 -13.22
CA THR A 410 11.58 6.21 -12.45
C THR A 410 13.02 5.81 -12.83
N PRO A 411 13.35 4.52 -13.08
CA PRO A 411 14.68 4.15 -13.55
C PRO A 411 15.01 4.78 -14.91
N ALA A 412 14.07 4.78 -15.87
CA ALA A 412 14.33 5.34 -17.20
C ALA A 412 14.62 6.84 -17.17
N ILE A 413 13.84 7.64 -16.43
CA ILE A 413 14.08 9.09 -16.32
C ILE A 413 15.40 9.38 -15.60
N SER A 414 15.71 8.62 -14.54
CA SER A 414 16.94 8.76 -13.77
C SER A 414 18.17 8.51 -14.64
N VAL A 415 18.14 7.44 -15.44
CA VAL A 415 19.22 7.13 -16.38
C VAL A 415 19.36 8.19 -17.48
N ALA A 416 18.25 8.74 -18.00
CA ALA A 416 18.31 9.82 -19.00
C ALA A 416 19.01 11.06 -18.43
N ASN A 417 18.64 11.47 -17.21
CA ASN A 417 19.26 12.60 -16.52
C ASN A 417 20.74 12.37 -16.22
N LEU A 418 21.09 11.20 -15.68
CA LEU A 418 22.48 10.83 -15.39
C LEU A 418 23.35 10.86 -16.65
N LEU A 419 22.84 10.36 -17.79
CA LEU A 419 23.55 10.37 -19.07
C LEU A 419 23.97 11.78 -19.49
N VAL A 420 23.12 12.79 -19.29
CA VAL A 420 23.39 14.20 -19.64
C VAL A 420 23.97 15.02 -18.47
N GLY A 421 24.32 14.36 -17.35
CA GLY A 421 24.98 14.99 -16.20
C GLY A 421 24.08 15.76 -15.25
N ASN A 422 22.77 15.59 -15.33
CA ASN A 422 21.82 16.19 -14.40
C ASN A 422 21.68 15.31 -13.14
N ALA A 423 21.10 15.88 -12.08
CA ALA A 423 20.62 15.08 -10.95
C ALA A 423 19.52 14.10 -11.41
N PRO A 424 19.41 12.89 -10.82
CA PRO A 424 18.43 11.88 -11.25
C PRO A 424 16.98 12.39 -11.33
N GLY A 425 16.57 13.25 -10.38
CA GLY A 425 15.24 13.85 -10.31
C GLY A 425 15.02 15.14 -11.12
N ALA A 426 15.98 15.55 -11.96
CA ALA A 426 15.83 16.77 -12.76
C ALA A 426 14.66 16.67 -13.76
N PRO A 427 13.99 17.79 -14.09
CA PRO A 427 12.86 17.77 -15.01
C PRO A 427 13.27 17.33 -16.43
N ALA A 428 12.56 16.32 -16.93
CA ALA A 428 12.71 15.74 -18.26
C ALA A 428 11.33 15.44 -18.86
N LEU A 429 11.25 15.23 -20.17
CA LEU A 429 9.98 14.93 -20.83
C LEU A 429 9.64 13.45 -20.72
N GLU A 430 8.41 13.13 -20.29
CA GLU A 430 7.79 11.82 -20.49
C GLU A 430 6.95 11.85 -21.77
N ILE A 431 7.13 10.84 -22.63
CA ILE A 431 6.51 10.76 -23.96
C ILE A 431 5.78 9.42 -24.07
N THR A 432 4.46 9.46 -24.20
CA THR A 432 3.63 8.26 -24.35
C THR A 432 3.43 7.93 -25.84
N LEU A 433 3.83 6.74 -26.27
CA LEU A 433 3.73 6.23 -27.64
C LEU A 433 4.49 7.04 -28.71
N GLY A 434 5.52 7.79 -28.31
CA GLY A 434 6.36 8.56 -29.22
C GLY A 434 5.56 9.61 -29.99
N GLN A 435 5.67 9.58 -31.33
CA GLN A 435 4.90 10.42 -32.27
C GLN A 435 5.03 11.93 -32.01
N CYS A 436 6.26 12.39 -31.82
CA CYS A 436 6.56 13.80 -31.65
C CYS A 436 7.82 14.20 -32.44
N VAL A 437 7.91 15.48 -32.77
CA VAL A 437 9.09 16.10 -33.39
C VAL A 437 9.55 17.24 -32.51
N ILE A 438 10.84 17.23 -32.14
CA ILE A 438 11.43 18.22 -31.25
C ILE A 438 12.60 18.89 -31.97
N GLU A 439 12.55 20.21 -32.12
CA GLU A 439 13.63 21.01 -32.69
C GLU A 439 14.48 21.61 -31.57
N PHE A 440 15.80 21.42 -31.61
CA PHE A 440 16.70 21.91 -30.56
C PHE A 440 17.07 23.38 -30.79
N GLY A 441 16.65 24.26 -29.88
CA GLY A 441 16.91 25.70 -29.95
C GLY A 441 18.38 26.11 -29.76
N ARG A 442 19.23 25.22 -29.24
CA ARG A 442 20.67 25.41 -29.08
C ARG A 442 21.43 24.08 -29.16
N SER A 443 22.74 24.15 -29.42
CA SER A 443 23.63 22.98 -29.38
C SER A 443 23.86 22.52 -27.93
N GLY A 444 24.06 21.21 -27.73
CA GLY A 444 24.26 20.60 -26.42
C GLY A 444 24.24 19.08 -26.50
N TRP A 445 23.76 18.44 -25.43
CA TRP A 445 23.65 16.99 -25.34
C TRP A 445 22.24 16.58 -24.89
N PHE A 446 21.77 15.44 -25.39
CA PHE A 446 20.50 14.85 -24.99
C PHE A 446 20.64 13.35 -24.76
N ALA A 447 19.67 12.76 -24.07
CA ALA A 447 19.55 11.32 -23.92
C ALA A 447 18.09 10.88 -24.04
N LEU A 448 17.88 9.75 -24.72
CA LEU A 448 16.60 9.05 -24.79
C LEU A 448 16.67 7.75 -23.98
N THR A 449 15.63 7.44 -23.21
CA THR A 449 15.49 6.16 -22.47
C THR A 449 14.06 5.65 -22.52
N GLY A 450 13.80 4.47 -21.95
CA GLY A 450 12.48 3.83 -21.95
C GLY A 450 12.20 3.10 -23.26
N ALA A 451 10.97 3.19 -23.77
CA ALA A 451 10.55 2.53 -25.01
C ALA A 451 11.34 3.04 -26.24
N GLY A 452 11.79 2.11 -27.08
CA GLY A 452 12.46 2.44 -28.33
C GLY A 452 11.49 2.92 -29.41
N CYS A 453 11.56 4.19 -29.78
CA CYS A 453 10.64 4.85 -30.72
C CYS A 453 11.21 5.02 -32.15
N HIS A 454 12.18 4.20 -32.57
CA HIS A 454 12.89 4.35 -33.85
C HIS A 454 13.31 5.81 -34.11
N ALA A 455 13.94 6.42 -33.11
CA ALA A 455 14.21 7.84 -33.13
C ALA A 455 15.25 8.21 -34.19
N GLU A 456 15.05 9.36 -34.85
CA GLU A 456 15.93 9.88 -35.89
C GLU A 456 16.28 11.34 -35.60
N LEU A 457 17.57 11.69 -35.67
CA LEU A 457 18.06 13.07 -35.61
C LEU A 457 18.47 13.50 -37.02
N ASP A 458 17.69 14.42 -37.63
CA ASP A 458 17.80 14.80 -39.04
C ASP A 458 17.90 13.59 -39.99
N GLY A 459 17.02 12.60 -39.78
CA GLY A 459 16.95 11.37 -40.58
C GLY A 459 18.02 10.32 -40.24
N LYS A 460 18.95 10.60 -39.32
CA LYS A 460 19.94 9.61 -38.85
C LYS A 460 19.42 8.86 -37.62
N PRO A 461 19.40 7.51 -37.63
CA PRO A 461 18.94 6.74 -36.48
C PRO A 461 19.76 7.02 -35.21
N VAL A 462 19.06 7.16 -34.08
CA VAL A 462 19.63 7.27 -32.75
C VAL A 462 18.97 6.27 -31.79
N TRP A 463 19.71 5.85 -30.77
CA TRP A 463 19.29 4.76 -29.88
C TRP A 463 19.13 5.21 -28.44
N THR A 464 18.23 4.55 -27.72
CA THR A 464 18.01 4.78 -26.28
C THR A 464 19.19 4.30 -25.43
N GLY A 465 19.39 4.91 -24.26
CA GLY A 465 20.47 4.55 -23.33
C GLY A 465 21.81 5.20 -23.67
N TRP A 466 21.82 6.25 -24.49
CA TRP A 466 23.02 6.97 -24.90
C TRP A 466 22.90 8.47 -24.65
N ARG A 467 24.00 9.07 -24.19
CA ARG A 467 24.25 10.52 -24.30
C ARG A 467 24.68 10.82 -25.74
N LEU A 468 23.97 11.71 -26.42
CA LEU A 468 24.16 12.03 -27.83
C LEU A 468 24.30 13.54 -28.04
N PRO A 469 25.21 13.99 -28.93
CA PRO A 469 25.38 15.40 -29.23
C PRO A 469 24.26 15.89 -30.16
N VAL A 470 23.90 17.16 -30.02
CA VAL A 470 22.94 17.83 -30.91
C VAL A 470 23.38 19.24 -31.21
N LYS A 471 23.12 19.71 -32.43
CA LYS A 471 23.36 21.08 -32.88
C LYS A 471 22.05 21.88 -32.89
N LYS A 472 22.17 23.20 -32.73
CA LYS A 472 21.06 24.12 -32.92
C LYS A 472 20.36 23.88 -34.26
N GLY A 473 19.03 23.78 -34.24
CA GLY A 473 18.17 23.62 -35.41
C GLY A 473 17.95 22.18 -35.86
N GLN A 474 18.66 21.20 -35.28
CA GLN A 474 18.41 19.79 -35.60
C GLN A 474 17.07 19.33 -35.04
N ARG A 475 16.44 18.37 -35.73
CA ARG A 475 15.14 17.83 -35.38
C ARG A 475 15.22 16.36 -35.00
N LEU A 476 14.78 16.06 -33.78
CA LEU A 476 14.61 14.70 -33.29
C LEU A 476 13.17 14.26 -33.51
N THR A 477 12.99 13.20 -34.29
CA THR A 477 11.70 12.62 -34.62
C THR A 477 11.56 11.29 -33.89
N LEU A 478 10.50 11.12 -33.09
CA LEU A 478 10.13 9.87 -32.46
C LEU A 478 8.91 9.30 -33.18
N LYS A 479 9.02 8.05 -33.65
CA LYS A 479 7.90 7.31 -34.25
C LYS A 479 7.16 6.52 -33.17
N LYS A 480 6.08 5.85 -33.58
CA LYS A 480 5.39 4.92 -32.68
C LYS A 480 6.33 3.75 -32.34
N PRO A 481 6.50 3.39 -31.05
CA PRO A 481 7.37 2.28 -30.67
C PRO A 481 6.79 0.93 -31.12
N ALA A 482 7.65 -0.06 -31.36
CA ALA A 482 7.22 -1.45 -31.60
C ALA A 482 6.88 -2.19 -30.29
N HIS A 483 7.63 -1.91 -29.23
CA HIS A 483 7.47 -2.47 -27.88
C HIS A 483 7.56 -1.36 -26.82
N GLY A 484 6.97 -1.58 -25.64
CA GLY A 484 6.90 -0.56 -24.60
C GLY A 484 5.86 0.53 -24.89
N MET A 485 5.73 1.46 -23.95
CA MET A 485 4.72 2.52 -23.99
C MET A 485 5.29 3.92 -23.76
N ARG A 486 6.27 4.08 -22.86
CA ARG A 486 6.76 5.41 -22.44
C ARG A 486 8.25 5.58 -22.70
N SER A 487 8.62 6.70 -23.31
CA SER A 487 9.99 7.14 -23.53
C SER A 487 10.27 8.40 -22.72
N TYR A 488 11.53 8.64 -22.40
CA TYR A 488 11.95 9.84 -21.68
C TYR A 488 13.05 10.57 -22.45
N LEU A 489 12.99 11.89 -22.46
CA LEU A 489 13.99 12.76 -23.08
C LEU A 489 14.53 13.74 -22.04
N ALA A 490 15.82 13.63 -21.76
CA ALA A 490 16.57 14.60 -20.96
C ALA A 490 17.54 15.39 -21.83
N VAL A 491 17.78 16.65 -21.44
CA VAL A 491 18.76 17.55 -22.05
C VAL A 491 19.75 18.03 -21.00
N ASP A 492 20.97 18.33 -21.41
CA ASP A 492 22.02 18.83 -20.52
C ASP A 492 21.63 20.16 -19.84
N GLY A 493 21.74 20.19 -18.52
CA GLY A 493 21.29 21.30 -17.67
C GLY A 493 19.84 21.18 -17.19
N GLY A 494 19.01 20.32 -17.80
CA GLY A 494 17.62 20.11 -17.39
C GLY A 494 16.65 21.20 -17.85
N LEU A 495 15.37 20.85 -17.97
CA LEU A 495 14.33 21.78 -18.43
C LEU A 495 14.09 22.91 -17.42
N ASP A 496 13.91 24.12 -17.93
CA ASP A 496 13.61 25.32 -17.14
C ASP A 496 12.09 25.49 -17.09
N VAL A 497 11.50 24.88 -16.07
CA VAL A 497 10.06 24.91 -15.77
C VAL A 497 9.86 25.36 -14.33
N PRO A 498 8.77 26.09 -14.02
CA PRO A 498 8.56 26.61 -12.68
C PRO A 498 8.36 25.47 -11.69
N GLU A 499 9.04 25.58 -10.55
CA GLU A 499 8.77 24.74 -9.39
C GLU A 499 7.45 25.17 -8.76
N VAL A 500 6.51 24.24 -8.64
CA VAL A 500 5.20 24.50 -8.03
C VAL A 500 5.03 23.52 -6.89
N MET A 501 4.86 24.03 -5.67
CA MET A 501 4.74 23.21 -4.47
C MET A 501 5.91 22.20 -4.35
N GLY A 502 7.16 22.63 -4.51
CA GLY A 502 8.33 21.76 -4.32
C GLY A 502 8.57 20.69 -5.40
N ALA A 503 7.87 20.72 -6.54
CA ALA A 503 8.23 19.86 -7.68
C ALA A 503 7.92 20.46 -9.05
N TYR A 504 8.53 19.86 -10.07
CA TYR A 504 8.40 20.26 -11.48
C TYR A 504 7.37 19.43 -12.27
N SER A 505 6.82 18.37 -11.66
CA SER A 505 5.95 17.41 -12.32
C SER A 505 4.61 18.02 -12.74
N THR A 506 4.03 17.57 -13.84
CA THR A 506 2.68 17.98 -14.25
C THR A 506 1.64 17.14 -13.49
N ASP A 507 0.75 17.80 -12.74
CA ASP A 507 -0.50 17.19 -12.27
C ASP A 507 -1.62 17.68 -13.19
N LEU A 508 -2.09 16.79 -14.06
CA LEU A 508 -3.14 17.10 -15.03
C LEU A 508 -4.52 17.29 -14.38
N LYS A 509 -4.75 16.66 -13.22
CA LYS A 509 -6.02 16.76 -12.49
C LYS A 509 -6.12 18.12 -11.81
N ALA A 510 -5.03 18.53 -11.16
CA ALA A 510 -4.94 19.81 -10.46
C ALA A 510 -4.59 20.98 -11.38
N GLY A 511 -4.09 20.73 -12.60
CA GLY A 511 -3.73 21.77 -13.56
C GLY A 511 -2.46 22.53 -13.17
N ILE A 512 -1.46 21.86 -12.58
CA ILE A 512 -0.28 22.50 -11.99
C ILE A 512 1.04 21.85 -12.40
N GLY A 513 2.14 22.61 -12.31
CA GLY A 513 3.50 22.15 -12.60
C GLY A 513 3.78 21.87 -14.09
N GLY A 514 5.02 21.49 -14.39
CA GLY A 514 5.49 21.32 -15.77
C GLY A 514 5.28 22.57 -16.63
N HIS A 515 4.75 22.39 -17.84
CA HIS A 515 4.38 23.50 -18.71
C HIS A 515 2.90 23.86 -18.54
N GLN A 516 2.62 24.86 -17.70
CA GLN A 516 1.26 25.37 -17.46
C GLN A 516 0.26 24.31 -16.96
N GLY A 517 0.73 23.24 -16.29
CA GLY A 517 -0.15 22.21 -15.74
C GLY A 517 -0.86 21.34 -16.77
N ARG A 518 -0.39 21.31 -18.02
CA ARG A 518 -1.07 20.64 -19.14
C ARG A 518 -0.13 19.77 -19.99
N LEU A 519 -0.74 19.00 -20.89
CA LEU A 519 -0.03 18.34 -21.98
C LEU A 519 0.58 19.38 -22.93
N LEU A 520 1.77 19.07 -23.46
CA LEU A 520 2.41 19.84 -24.52
C LEU A 520 1.61 19.76 -25.83
N ARG A 521 1.70 20.82 -26.62
CA ARG A 521 1.00 21.00 -27.89
C ARG A 521 1.97 21.52 -28.95
N ASP A 522 1.59 21.37 -30.21
CA ASP A 522 2.38 21.89 -31.33
C ASP A 522 2.64 23.39 -31.17
N GLY A 523 3.90 23.78 -31.30
CA GLY A 523 4.35 25.17 -31.17
C GLY A 523 4.83 25.56 -29.77
N ASP A 524 4.62 24.73 -28.74
CA ASP A 524 5.17 24.99 -27.41
C ASP A 524 6.71 25.04 -27.45
N ARG A 525 7.29 25.92 -26.63
CA ARG A 525 8.74 26.10 -26.49
C ARG A 525 9.11 26.00 -25.02
N LEU A 526 10.05 25.11 -24.71
CA LEU A 526 10.58 24.93 -23.36
C LEU A 526 12.03 25.41 -23.34
N ALA A 527 12.35 26.27 -22.37
CA ALA A 527 13.73 26.62 -22.08
C ALA A 527 14.40 25.46 -21.31
N TRP A 528 15.73 25.43 -21.33
CA TRP A 528 16.51 24.52 -20.49
C TRP A 528 17.80 25.19 -20.00
N HIS A 529 18.20 24.91 -18.77
CA HIS A 529 19.26 25.64 -18.08
C HIS A 529 20.63 25.37 -18.68
N LYS A 530 21.62 26.23 -18.39
CA LYS A 530 23.00 26.00 -18.85
C LYS A 530 23.55 24.69 -18.25
N PRO A 531 24.28 23.88 -19.04
CA PRO A 531 24.81 22.62 -18.54
C PRO A 531 25.88 22.87 -17.46
N GLN A 532 25.83 22.09 -16.38
CA GLN A 532 26.81 22.15 -15.31
C GLN A 532 28.09 21.37 -15.64
N ARG A 533 28.00 20.38 -16.55
CA ARG A 533 29.11 19.54 -17.01
C ARG A 533 29.33 19.73 -18.49
N LYS A 534 30.59 19.60 -18.92
CA LYS A 534 30.97 19.58 -20.34
C LYS A 534 31.23 18.15 -20.75
N PHE A 535 30.82 17.80 -21.96
CA PHE A 535 31.10 16.48 -22.53
C PHE A 535 31.74 16.64 -23.90
N GLU A 536 32.67 15.73 -24.20
CA GLU A 536 33.35 15.67 -25.51
C GLU A 536 32.91 14.45 -26.33
N ARG A 537 32.39 13.42 -25.67
CA ARG A 537 32.06 12.13 -26.28
C ARG A 537 30.69 11.58 -25.89
N SER A 538 30.08 10.87 -26.84
CA SER A 538 28.90 10.04 -26.61
C SER A 538 29.25 8.86 -25.70
N ARG A 539 28.30 8.45 -24.85
CA ARG A 539 28.46 7.27 -23.98
C ARG A 539 27.14 6.55 -23.80
N GLY A 540 27.21 5.23 -23.80
CA GLY A 540 26.06 4.34 -23.59
C GLY A 540 26.09 3.68 -22.22
N VAL A 541 24.91 3.39 -21.70
CA VAL A 541 24.71 2.58 -20.50
C VAL A 541 23.66 1.51 -20.76
N LYS A 542 23.73 0.40 -20.02
CA LYS A 542 22.75 -0.67 -20.13
C LYS A 542 21.49 -0.29 -19.37
N GLN A 543 20.35 -0.27 -20.06
CA GLN A 543 19.04 -0.03 -19.47
C GLN A 543 18.50 -1.32 -18.81
N LEU A 544 17.62 -1.17 -17.82
CA LEU A 544 16.85 -2.27 -17.26
C LEU A 544 15.88 -2.84 -18.31
N LEU A 545 15.72 -4.16 -18.29
CA LEU A 545 14.74 -4.84 -19.12
C LEU A 545 13.37 -4.76 -18.45
N TRP A 546 12.32 -4.68 -19.25
CA TRP A 546 10.94 -4.74 -18.77
C TRP A 546 10.26 -6.03 -19.20
N GLY A 547 9.28 -6.47 -18.41
CA GLY A 547 8.51 -7.67 -18.65
C GLY A 547 7.09 -7.54 -18.10
N ASN A 548 6.32 -8.61 -18.22
CA ASN A 548 4.92 -8.65 -17.80
C ASN A 548 4.68 -9.45 -16.50
N ARG A 549 5.75 -9.82 -15.78
CA ARG A 549 5.69 -10.51 -14.49
C ARG A 549 6.01 -9.50 -13.41
N ILE A 550 5.04 -9.25 -12.53
CA ILE A 550 5.05 -8.13 -11.58
C ILE A 550 4.95 -8.69 -10.17
N ARG A 551 5.97 -8.48 -9.33
CA ARG A 551 5.96 -8.91 -7.93
C ARG A 551 5.04 -8.02 -7.10
N ALA A 552 4.22 -8.65 -6.27
CA ALA A 552 3.33 -7.97 -5.34
C ALA A 552 3.30 -8.67 -3.97
N LEU A 553 3.20 -7.86 -2.92
CA LEU A 553 2.92 -8.29 -1.55
C LEU A 553 1.40 -8.41 -1.37
N THR A 554 0.96 -9.31 -0.49
CA THR A 554 -0.45 -9.37 -0.07
C THR A 554 -0.85 -8.08 0.64
N GLY A 555 -2.04 -7.57 0.34
CA GLY A 555 -2.59 -6.36 0.96
C GLY A 555 -3.34 -6.67 2.26
N PRO A 556 -3.72 -5.65 3.04
CA PRO A 556 -4.38 -5.83 4.32
C PRO A 556 -5.70 -6.60 4.24
N GLU A 557 -6.47 -6.38 3.17
CA GLU A 557 -7.77 -7.04 2.96
C GLU A 557 -7.65 -8.35 2.16
N TYR A 558 -6.44 -8.90 1.95
CA TYR A 558 -6.25 -10.11 1.14
C TYR A 558 -7.09 -11.30 1.62
N GLN A 559 -7.21 -11.48 2.95
CA GLN A 559 -8.00 -12.57 3.56
C GLN A 559 -9.52 -12.39 3.40
N GLU A 560 -9.98 -11.20 2.97
CA GLU A 560 -11.39 -10.96 2.70
C GLU A 560 -11.84 -11.47 1.33
N PHE A 561 -10.91 -11.86 0.45
CA PHE A 561 -11.23 -12.41 -0.87
C PHE A 561 -11.38 -13.93 -0.81
N SER A 562 -12.29 -14.48 -1.62
CA SER A 562 -12.49 -15.93 -1.69
C SER A 562 -11.18 -16.64 -2.09
N PRO A 563 -10.93 -17.87 -1.62
CA PRO A 563 -9.72 -18.61 -1.98
C PRO A 563 -9.52 -18.75 -3.50
N GLU A 564 -10.61 -18.90 -4.25
CA GLU A 564 -10.62 -18.96 -5.71
C GLU A 564 -10.17 -17.62 -6.32
N SER A 565 -10.57 -16.50 -5.73
CA SER A 565 -10.14 -15.15 -6.12
C SER A 565 -8.67 -14.90 -5.78
N GLN A 566 -8.24 -15.32 -4.58
CA GLN A 566 -6.84 -15.28 -4.16
C GLN A 566 -5.95 -16.07 -5.13
N GLU A 567 -6.34 -17.29 -5.48
CA GLU A 567 -5.61 -18.13 -6.43
C GLU A 567 -5.62 -17.54 -7.85
N SER A 568 -6.77 -17.06 -8.31
CA SER A 568 -6.94 -16.43 -9.63
C SER A 568 -6.04 -15.21 -9.78
N PHE A 569 -5.93 -14.39 -8.73
CA PHE A 569 -5.07 -13.21 -8.70
C PHE A 569 -3.61 -13.53 -9.05
N TRP A 570 -3.06 -14.62 -8.51
CA TRP A 570 -1.67 -15.02 -8.74
C TRP A 570 -1.47 -15.89 -9.99
N ARG A 571 -2.43 -16.77 -10.32
CA ARG A 571 -2.26 -17.75 -11.39
C ARG A 571 -2.64 -17.24 -12.76
N LEU A 572 -3.62 -16.34 -12.85
CA LEU A 572 -4.20 -15.92 -14.12
C LEU A 572 -3.56 -14.63 -14.63
N ALA A 573 -3.61 -14.49 -15.95
CA ALA A 573 -3.19 -13.28 -16.64
C ALA A 573 -4.26 -12.19 -16.50
N TRP A 574 -3.83 -10.96 -16.26
CA TRP A 574 -4.69 -9.78 -16.17
C TRP A 574 -4.43 -8.85 -17.35
N LYS A 575 -5.45 -8.57 -18.15
CA LYS A 575 -5.31 -7.71 -19.33
C LYS A 575 -5.47 -6.24 -18.93
N ILE A 576 -4.55 -5.37 -19.35
CA ILE A 576 -4.67 -3.94 -19.06
C ILE A 576 -5.80 -3.34 -19.91
N SER A 577 -6.81 -2.76 -19.27
CA SER A 577 -7.94 -2.11 -19.94
C SER A 577 -7.50 -0.83 -20.67
N PRO A 578 -8.09 -0.50 -21.84
CA PRO A 578 -7.90 0.79 -22.51
C PRO A 578 -8.29 2.02 -21.67
N GLN A 579 -9.08 1.84 -20.61
CA GLN A 579 -9.44 2.90 -19.65
C GLN A 579 -8.31 3.24 -18.67
N SER A 580 -7.18 2.53 -18.72
CA SER A 580 -6.03 2.76 -17.85
C SER A 580 -5.31 4.05 -18.22
N ASN A 581 -4.89 4.80 -17.19
CA ASN A 581 -4.17 6.06 -17.36
C ASN A 581 -3.12 6.23 -16.25
N ARG A 582 -2.56 7.44 -16.11
CA ARG A 582 -1.54 7.72 -15.09
C ARG A 582 -2.05 7.69 -13.64
N MET A 583 -3.36 7.70 -13.41
CA MET A 583 -3.94 7.57 -12.08
C MET A 583 -4.03 6.11 -11.64
N GLY A 584 -4.43 5.22 -12.56
CA GLY A 584 -4.62 3.83 -12.22
C GLY A 584 -4.83 2.95 -13.43
N TYR A 585 -4.35 1.72 -13.33
CA TYR A 585 -4.49 0.70 -14.36
C TYR A 585 -5.63 -0.22 -13.99
N ARG A 586 -6.69 -0.17 -14.81
CA ARG A 586 -7.86 -1.04 -14.66
C ARG A 586 -7.55 -2.36 -15.34
N LEU A 587 -7.66 -3.46 -14.62
CA LEU A 587 -7.36 -4.78 -15.12
C LEU A 587 -8.66 -5.49 -15.52
N GLN A 588 -8.59 -6.27 -16.59
CA GLN A 588 -9.65 -7.15 -17.07
C GLN A 588 -9.23 -8.59 -16.85
N GLY A 589 -10.05 -9.33 -16.12
CA GLY A 589 -9.87 -10.74 -15.84
C GLY A 589 -11.12 -11.33 -15.17
N PRO A 590 -10.99 -12.49 -14.53
CA PRO A 590 -12.06 -13.03 -13.69
C PRO A 590 -12.43 -12.03 -12.59
N GLU A 591 -13.71 -11.99 -12.23
CA GLU A 591 -14.17 -11.18 -11.11
C GLU A 591 -13.65 -11.76 -9.80
N LEU A 592 -13.03 -10.92 -8.98
CA LEU A 592 -12.57 -11.28 -7.65
C LEU A 592 -13.71 -11.04 -6.65
N GLU A 593 -14.17 -12.12 -6.04
CA GLU A 593 -15.22 -12.12 -5.04
C GLU A 593 -14.65 -11.82 -3.65
N ARG A 594 -15.21 -10.80 -3.00
CA ARG A 594 -14.98 -10.51 -1.58
C ARG A 594 -16.06 -11.15 -0.73
N THR A 595 -15.66 -11.88 0.31
CA THR A 595 -16.58 -12.61 1.21
C THR A 595 -17.23 -11.70 2.27
N THR A 596 -16.65 -10.53 2.53
CA THR A 596 -17.15 -9.55 3.50
C THR A 596 -18.01 -8.48 2.82
N GLN A 597 -19.07 -8.03 3.51
CA GLN A 597 -19.91 -6.92 3.06
C GLN A 597 -19.64 -5.61 3.82
N ARG A 598 -18.62 -5.56 4.69
CA ARG A 598 -18.31 -4.36 5.47
C ARG A 598 -17.94 -3.19 4.55
N GLU A 599 -18.52 -2.02 4.79
CA GLU A 599 -18.04 -0.81 4.14
C GLU A 599 -16.68 -0.40 4.73
N MET A 600 -15.80 0.13 3.88
CA MET A 600 -14.49 0.61 4.30
C MET A 600 -14.49 2.14 4.34
N LEU A 601 -14.06 2.67 5.48
CA LEU A 601 -13.77 4.09 5.60
C LEU A 601 -12.57 4.45 4.71
N SER A 602 -12.54 5.71 4.27
CA SER A 602 -11.42 6.21 3.47
C SER A 602 -10.11 6.14 4.27
N HIS A 603 -9.10 5.53 3.66
CA HIS A 603 -7.75 5.37 4.21
C HIS A 603 -6.69 5.87 3.22
N GLY A 604 -5.46 6.07 3.69
CA GLY A 604 -4.31 6.46 2.87
C GLY A 604 -4.01 5.45 1.75
N LEU A 605 -3.57 5.96 0.60
CA LEU A 605 -3.23 5.19 -0.60
C LEU A 605 -1.87 5.61 -1.16
N LEU A 606 -1.15 4.63 -1.70
CA LEU A 606 0.16 4.78 -2.32
C LEU A 606 0.17 4.12 -3.71
N PRO A 607 1.06 4.54 -4.62
CA PRO A 607 1.26 3.86 -5.90
C PRO A 607 1.66 2.40 -5.67
N GLY A 608 1.14 1.51 -6.51
CA GLY A 608 1.32 0.07 -6.39
C GLY A 608 0.20 -0.65 -5.63
N VAL A 609 -0.58 0.04 -4.80
CA VAL A 609 -1.75 -0.57 -4.13
C VAL A 609 -2.75 -1.04 -5.19
N ILE A 610 -3.25 -2.27 -5.03
CA ILE A 610 -4.21 -2.91 -5.93
C ILE A 610 -5.57 -2.95 -5.24
N GLN A 611 -6.46 -2.05 -5.66
CA GLN A 611 -7.83 -1.98 -5.13
C GLN A 611 -8.77 -2.87 -5.94
N VAL A 612 -9.76 -3.47 -5.30
CA VAL A 612 -10.80 -4.27 -5.96
C VAL A 612 -12.19 -3.68 -5.64
N PRO A 613 -12.80 -2.90 -6.54
CA PRO A 613 -14.16 -2.40 -6.37
C PRO A 613 -15.22 -3.51 -6.43
N HIS A 614 -16.49 -3.15 -6.24
CA HIS A 614 -17.63 -4.09 -6.23
C HIS A 614 -17.79 -4.93 -7.50
N ASN A 615 -17.26 -4.47 -8.64
CA ASN A 615 -17.29 -5.22 -9.89
C ASN A 615 -16.22 -6.33 -9.97
N GLY A 616 -15.43 -6.52 -8.91
CA GLY A 616 -14.40 -7.56 -8.83
C GLY A 616 -13.19 -7.34 -9.74
N GLN A 617 -13.10 -6.22 -10.46
CA GLN A 617 -12.01 -5.95 -11.41
C GLN A 617 -10.91 -5.13 -10.74
N PRO A 618 -9.66 -5.63 -10.63
CA PRO A 618 -8.59 -4.93 -9.93
C PRO A 618 -8.19 -3.61 -10.59
N ILE A 619 -7.79 -2.64 -9.77
CA ILE A 619 -7.23 -1.36 -10.19
C ILE A 619 -5.88 -1.17 -9.48
N VAL A 620 -4.79 -1.17 -10.24
CA VAL A 620 -3.45 -0.83 -9.71
C VAL A 620 -3.31 0.69 -9.68
N LEU A 621 -3.09 1.27 -8.50
CA LEU A 621 -2.91 2.71 -8.36
C LEU A 621 -1.52 3.12 -8.86
N MET A 622 -1.47 4.20 -9.65
CA MET A 622 -0.23 4.74 -10.24
C MET A 622 0.06 6.13 -9.65
N ASN A 623 1.06 6.85 -10.15
CA ASN A 623 1.57 8.04 -9.48
C ASN A 623 0.56 9.21 -9.37
N ASP A 624 -0.38 9.31 -10.31
CA ASP A 624 -1.41 10.37 -10.30
C ASP A 624 -2.67 9.91 -9.54
N ALA A 625 -2.61 8.81 -8.80
CA ALA A 625 -3.73 8.28 -8.03
C ALA A 625 -4.20 9.24 -6.93
N GLN A 626 -5.47 9.10 -6.58
CA GLN A 626 -6.06 9.68 -5.37
C GLN A 626 -5.28 9.27 -4.11
N THR A 627 -5.14 10.20 -3.16
CA THR A 627 -4.36 9.97 -1.94
C THR A 627 -5.11 9.17 -0.89
N THR A 628 -6.44 9.12 -0.98
CA THR A 628 -7.29 8.30 -0.11
C THR A 628 -8.39 7.61 -0.90
N GLY A 629 -8.88 6.48 -0.38
CA GLY A 629 -10.00 5.74 -0.95
C GLY A 629 -10.50 4.69 0.01
N GLY A 630 -11.67 4.12 -0.30
CA GLY A 630 -12.36 3.14 0.57
C GLY A 630 -12.72 1.85 -0.17
N TYR A 631 -11.83 1.38 -1.05
CA TYR A 631 -11.96 0.08 -1.70
C TYR A 631 -10.94 -0.90 -1.10
N PRO A 632 -11.29 -2.19 -0.96
CA PRO A 632 -10.42 -3.21 -0.38
C PRO A 632 -9.15 -3.40 -1.22
N ARG A 633 -8.02 -3.59 -0.53
CA ARG A 633 -6.69 -3.70 -1.13
C ARG A 633 -6.26 -5.15 -1.09
N ILE A 634 -6.32 -5.85 -2.22
CA ILE A 634 -5.94 -7.26 -2.30
C ILE A 634 -4.41 -7.45 -2.24
N ALA A 635 -3.65 -6.53 -2.82
CA ALA A 635 -2.20 -6.63 -2.94
C ALA A 635 -1.54 -5.25 -3.11
N CYS A 636 -0.22 -5.19 -3.04
CA CYS A 636 0.58 -4.01 -3.33
C CYS A 636 1.79 -4.42 -4.18
N VAL A 637 1.91 -3.84 -5.38
CA VAL A 637 3.09 -4.00 -6.25
C VAL A 637 4.30 -3.40 -5.56
N ILE A 638 5.42 -4.12 -5.56
CA ILE A 638 6.66 -3.61 -4.97
C ILE A 638 7.20 -2.44 -5.80
N GLU A 639 7.79 -1.44 -5.14
CA GLU A 639 8.32 -0.25 -5.82
C GLU A 639 9.28 -0.60 -6.97
N ALA A 640 10.14 -1.60 -6.75
CA ALA A 640 11.13 -2.07 -7.71
C ALA A 640 10.53 -2.61 -9.02
N ASP A 641 9.24 -2.97 -9.05
CA ASP A 641 8.56 -3.54 -10.23
C ASP A 641 7.55 -2.55 -10.86
N LEU A 642 7.31 -1.37 -10.28
CA LEU A 642 6.36 -0.39 -10.83
C LEU A 642 6.75 0.08 -12.24
N TYR A 643 8.04 0.18 -12.53
CA TYR A 643 8.54 0.58 -13.85
C TYR A 643 8.13 -0.39 -14.97
N HIS A 644 7.89 -1.67 -14.66
CA HIS A 644 7.37 -2.62 -15.64
C HIS A 644 5.97 -2.20 -16.11
N LEU A 645 5.08 -1.80 -15.20
CA LEU A 645 3.72 -1.35 -15.52
C LEU A 645 3.72 -0.09 -16.40
N ALA A 646 4.73 0.77 -16.27
CA ALA A 646 4.87 1.93 -17.13
C ALA A 646 5.09 1.58 -18.62
N GLN A 647 5.56 0.36 -18.91
CA GLN A 647 5.91 -0.09 -20.26
C GLN A 647 4.93 -1.08 -20.88
N VAL A 648 4.17 -1.86 -20.09
CA VAL A 648 3.17 -2.79 -20.63
C VAL A 648 2.06 -2.02 -21.36
N ARG A 649 1.67 -2.47 -22.55
CA ARG A 649 0.67 -1.77 -23.35
C ARG A 649 -0.75 -2.03 -22.89
N LEU A 650 -1.62 -1.08 -23.24
CA LEU A 650 -3.06 -1.31 -23.18
C LEU A 650 -3.43 -2.54 -24.02
N GLY A 651 -4.18 -3.46 -23.43
CA GLY A 651 -4.57 -4.72 -24.02
C GLY A 651 -3.57 -5.86 -23.87
N GLU A 652 -2.36 -5.63 -23.35
CA GLU A 652 -1.41 -6.69 -23.05
C GLU A 652 -1.66 -7.30 -21.65
N PRO A 653 -1.34 -8.60 -21.47
CA PRO A 653 -1.50 -9.27 -20.19
C PRO A 653 -0.30 -9.03 -19.25
N ILE A 654 -0.59 -8.89 -17.96
CA ILE A 654 0.38 -8.98 -16.85
C ILE A 654 0.07 -10.19 -15.96
N HIS A 655 1.09 -10.67 -15.24
CA HIS A 655 0.98 -11.74 -14.26
C HIS A 655 1.54 -11.26 -12.93
N PHE A 656 0.74 -11.38 -11.86
CA PHE A 656 1.23 -11.08 -10.53
C PHE A 656 2.00 -12.27 -9.97
N MET A 657 3.14 -11.99 -9.33
CA MET A 657 3.94 -12.97 -8.63
C MET A 657 3.92 -12.67 -7.13
N PRO A 658 3.64 -13.67 -6.28
CA PRO A 658 3.77 -13.47 -4.84
C PRO A 658 5.22 -13.12 -4.53
N CYS A 659 5.39 -12.15 -3.63
CA CYS A 659 6.68 -11.66 -3.19
C CYS A 659 6.70 -11.63 -1.67
N THR A 660 7.82 -11.97 -1.06
CA THR A 660 8.08 -11.75 0.35
C THR A 660 8.63 -10.34 0.56
N LEU A 661 8.48 -9.80 1.78
CA LEU A 661 9.05 -8.48 2.10
C LEU A 661 10.58 -8.46 1.90
N ALA A 662 11.28 -9.54 2.25
CA ALA A 662 12.73 -9.64 2.06
C ALA A 662 13.13 -9.54 0.57
N GLU A 663 12.40 -10.21 -0.32
CA GLU A 663 12.61 -10.11 -1.76
C GLU A 663 12.29 -8.71 -2.29
N ALA A 664 11.23 -8.08 -1.79
CA ALA A 664 10.85 -6.72 -2.16
C ALA A 664 11.94 -5.70 -1.79
N LEU A 665 12.47 -5.78 -0.57
CA LEU A 665 13.54 -4.91 -0.08
C LEU A 665 14.86 -5.17 -0.82
N LYS A 666 15.20 -6.44 -1.07
CA LYS A 666 16.36 -6.80 -1.88
C LYS A 666 16.27 -6.22 -3.28
N ALA A 667 15.12 -6.34 -3.94
CA ALA A 667 14.88 -5.80 -5.27
C ALA A 667 15.01 -4.26 -5.31
N ARG A 668 14.49 -3.56 -4.29
CA ARG A 668 14.65 -2.10 -4.14
C ARG A 668 16.12 -1.72 -4.02
N ARG A 669 16.88 -2.44 -3.19
CA ARG A 669 18.33 -2.22 -3.01
C ARG A 669 19.11 -2.48 -4.29
N GLU A 670 18.81 -3.56 -5.01
CA GLU A 670 19.45 -3.88 -6.29
C GLU A 670 19.21 -2.79 -7.35
N GLN A 671 18.00 -2.22 -7.41
CA GLN A 671 17.69 -1.10 -8.31
C GLN A 671 18.44 0.18 -7.92
N ALA A 672 18.55 0.49 -6.62
CA ALA A 672 19.32 1.64 -6.14
C ALA A 672 20.82 1.49 -6.47
N VAL A 673 21.41 0.33 -6.17
CA VAL A 673 22.81 0.00 -6.51
C VAL A 673 23.06 0.10 -8.02
N TYR A 674 22.11 -0.34 -8.84
CA TYR A 674 22.20 -0.19 -10.30
C TYR A 674 22.33 1.29 -10.72
N LEU A 675 21.52 2.20 -10.14
CA LEU A 675 21.59 3.63 -10.44
C LEU A 675 22.89 4.25 -9.94
N GLU A 676 23.37 3.86 -8.76
CA GLU A 676 24.66 4.29 -8.21
C GLU A 676 25.83 3.86 -9.10
N GLN A 677 25.82 2.62 -9.60
CA GLN A 677 26.83 2.11 -10.53
C GLN A 677 26.86 2.91 -11.82
N ILE A 678 25.69 3.26 -12.37
CA ILE A 678 25.60 4.12 -13.55
C ILE A 678 26.16 5.51 -13.25
N ALA A 679 25.75 6.11 -12.13
CA ALA A 679 26.21 7.44 -11.72
C ALA A 679 27.75 7.47 -11.57
N TRP A 680 28.33 6.46 -10.91
CA TRP A 680 29.77 6.33 -10.74
C TRP A 680 30.51 6.15 -12.07
N GLN A 681 30.01 5.27 -12.94
CA GLN A 681 30.61 5.06 -14.26
C GLN A 681 30.63 6.36 -15.07
N LEU A 682 29.52 7.10 -15.10
CA LEU A 682 29.39 8.35 -15.85
C LEU A 682 30.16 9.52 -15.23
N ALA A 683 30.42 9.50 -13.92
CA ALA A 683 31.21 10.52 -13.24
C ALA A 683 32.71 10.47 -13.58
N GLN A 684 33.25 9.30 -13.92
CA GLN A 684 34.67 9.14 -14.32
C GLN A 684 35.03 9.78 -15.67
N ASP A 685 34.05 10.30 -16.39
CA ASP A 685 34.21 10.89 -17.72
C ASP A 685 34.11 12.42 -17.76
N ALA A 686 33.87 13.05 -16.61
CA ALA A 686 33.62 14.50 -16.49
C ALA A 686 34.90 15.30 -16.23
#